data_AF-A0A7J6US43-F1
#
_entry.id   AF-A0A7J6US43-F1
#
_cell.length_a   1.000
_cell.length_b   1.000
_cell.length_c   1.000
_cell.angle_alpha   90.00
_cell.angle_beta   90.00
_cell.angle_gamma   90.00
#
_symmetry.space_group_name_H-M   'P 1'
#
loop_
_entity.id
_entity.type
_entity.pdbx_description
1 polymer ?
#
loop_
_entity_poly.entity_id
_entity_poly.type
_entity_poly.pdbx_seq_one_letter_code
_entity_poly.pdbx_strand_id
1 'polypeptide(L)'
;MFLFLMMFFIFLQKSHSQQTYVNNKQLNCDLNDTLTSGFLCNKSLQTSCQSYLTIRVQPPYDSAANIGVLLRSDASMIAELNNITDVQNIPTNTLIIVPITNCSCSGNFFQYNSTYQLRDALETYFSVANNTYQGLTTCQALINQNPQFGVRNLVVGLRLSVPIRCACPSTKQTSEGVRYLLSYLVTWGDTISSISDSFGVEQQSVRDANELSSDNLIFPFTPLLIPLKTPPTYNPNAKPPPVAKPPTISIPTEDNSNSNNSSSSSSKTWVFVGIGIGLFLLVIALLGFWFLCCRGRGRGRGYSSQIQGKEFSVSTDTQTTHEKNSQSFAVSSENVRILIDSSFNVYTFEELQTATNHFSEDNRIKASVYRGVIKGDNAAIKRMKGNPLNEMSILKQINHSNVVRLSGYCMHEGDTYLVYEFMENGSLSDWLHEDKTCETPVARLGWKQRVQIAYDVADGLNYLHNYANPAYVHKDLKSSNILLNGDLVAKIANFGLARTVDNKEGEEEEEEGLQLTRHVVGTQGYMAPEYIENGVVTPKLDVFAFGVVMLELLSGKEATTSINFIGNDGKTVKGELSLFASINQVLEGENVREKLKDFIDPSLASEYPLELAFSMAQLAKSCVAYDLSSRPTMFDVFASLSKILSSSLDWDP
;
A
#
# COMPACT_ATOMS: atom_id res chain seq x y z
N MET A 1 -12.96 -55.54 -1.70
CA MET A 1 -14.10 -54.69 -1.29
C MET A 1 -13.67 -53.42 -0.53
N PHE A 2 -12.82 -53.51 0.51
CA PHE A 2 -12.41 -52.33 1.31
C PHE A 2 -11.63 -51.25 0.54
N LEU A 3 -10.71 -51.64 -0.35
CA LEU A 3 -9.93 -50.71 -1.19
C LEU A 3 -10.77 -49.85 -2.15
N PHE A 4 -11.97 -50.30 -2.53
CA PHE A 4 -12.87 -49.54 -3.41
C PHE A 4 -13.60 -48.42 -2.64
N LEU A 5 -13.89 -48.63 -1.35
CA LEU A 5 -14.47 -47.61 -0.47
C LEU A 5 -13.47 -46.50 -0.11
N MET A 6 -12.18 -46.82 0.08
CA MET A 6 -11.17 -45.77 0.28
C MET A 6 -10.94 -44.91 -0.97
N MET A 7 -10.99 -45.48 -2.18
CA MET A 7 -10.98 -44.65 -3.39
C MET A 7 -12.23 -43.78 -3.54
N PHE A 8 -13.39 -44.22 -3.04
CA PHE A 8 -14.59 -43.39 -3.03
C PHE A 8 -14.48 -42.20 -2.07
N PHE A 9 -13.93 -42.40 -0.87
CA PHE A 9 -13.73 -41.32 0.11
C PHE A 9 -12.58 -40.36 -0.22
N ILE A 10 -11.55 -40.79 -0.96
CA ILE A 10 -10.46 -39.90 -1.43
C ILE A 10 -10.87 -39.08 -2.68
N PHE A 11 -11.96 -39.45 -3.36
CA PHE A 11 -12.53 -38.68 -4.47
C PHE A 11 -13.70 -37.75 -4.11
N LEU A 12 -14.11 -37.68 -2.84
CA LEU A 12 -15.29 -36.91 -2.41
C LEU A 12 -15.03 -35.50 -1.83
N GLN A 13 -13.79 -35.01 -1.83
CA GLN A 13 -13.46 -33.64 -1.40
C GLN A 13 -12.46 -32.92 -2.33
N LYS A 14 -12.82 -32.73 -3.60
CA LYS A 14 -12.20 -31.70 -4.45
C LYS A 14 -13.25 -30.78 -5.07
N SER A 15 -13.00 -29.47 -4.91
CA SER A 15 -13.72 -28.32 -5.47
C SER A 15 -15.25 -28.34 -5.31
N HIS A 16 -15.74 -27.77 -4.22
CA HIS A 16 -17.08 -27.17 -4.19
C HIS A 16 -17.09 -25.70 -4.61
N SER A 17 -15.92 -25.04 -4.57
CA SER A 17 -15.70 -23.66 -5.00
C SER A 17 -15.16 -23.54 -6.43
N GLN A 18 -15.40 -22.37 -7.05
CA GLN A 18 -14.80 -21.99 -8.34
C GLN A 18 -13.37 -21.41 -8.13
N GLN A 19 -13.13 -20.79 -6.98
CA GLN A 19 -11.83 -20.30 -6.52
C GLN A 19 -11.81 -20.23 -4.99
N THR A 20 -10.60 -20.28 -4.43
CA THR A 20 -10.36 -19.87 -3.05
C THR A 20 -10.31 -18.34 -2.95
N TYR A 21 -10.97 -17.79 -1.94
CA TYR A 21 -10.90 -16.37 -1.61
C TYR A 21 -9.45 -15.90 -1.34
N VAL A 22 -9.07 -14.75 -1.90
CA VAL A 22 -7.66 -14.28 -1.90
C VAL A 22 -7.18 -13.77 -0.54
N ASN A 23 -8.09 -13.33 0.34
CA ASN A 23 -7.83 -13.00 1.75
C ASN A 23 -6.55 -12.15 1.98
N ASN A 24 -6.54 -10.93 1.43
CA ASN A 24 -5.43 -9.95 1.50
C ASN A 24 -4.07 -10.38 0.94
N LYS A 25 -3.90 -11.59 0.41
CA LYS A 25 -2.66 -12.02 -0.23
C LYS A 25 -2.25 -11.16 -1.42
N GLN A 26 -3.20 -10.51 -2.10
CA GLN A 26 -2.93 -9.58 -3.20
C GLN A 26 -2.12 -8.34 -2.77
N LEU A 27 -2.04 -8.05 -1.47
CA LEU A 27 -1.37 -6.86 -0.94
C LEU A 27 0.16 -7.03 -0.83
N ASN A 28 0.67 -8.26 -0.77
CA ASN A 28 2.10 -8.54 -0.68
C ASN A 28 2.68 -8.96 -2.04
N CYS A 29 3.17 -8.00 -2.82
CA CYS A 29 3.65 -8.22 -4.19
C CYS A 29 4.90 -9.12 -4.31
N ASP A 30 5.66 -9.28 -3.22
CA ASP A 30 6.88 -10.10 -3.20
C ASP A 30 6.57 -11.59 -2.96
N LEU A 31 5.40 -11.91 -2.41
CA LEU A 31 4.94 -13.29 -2.22
C LEU A 31 4.21 -13.81 -3.47
N ASN A 32 4.87 -14.75 -4.17
CA ASN A 32 4.30 -15.40 -5.34
C ASN A 32 3.32 -16.53 -4.95
N ASP A 33 2.08 -16.16 -4.61
CA ASP A 33 0.98 -17.08 -4.33
C ASP A 33 0.08 -17.29 -5.56
N THR A 34 -0.22 -18.54 -5.91
CA THR A 34 -1.01 -18.89 -7.10
C THR A 34 -2.43 -18.33 -7.08
N LEU A 35 -3.04 -18.09 -5.90
CA LEU A 35 -4.35 -17.45 -5.76
C LEU A 35 -4.35 -16.00 -6.23
N THR A 36 -3.21 -15.31 -6.08
CA THR A 36 -3.06 -13.92 -6.55
C THR A 36 -2.95 -13.82 -8.06
N SER A 37 -2.59 -14.91 -8.77
CA SER A 37 -2.37 -14.88 -10.22
C SER A 37 -3.66 -14.86 -11.07
N GLY A 38 -4.80 -15.32 -10.55
CA GLY A 38 -6.10 -15.25 -11.26
C GLY A 38 -7.15 -16.20 -10.71
N PHE A 39 -8.33 -16.25 -11.34
CA PHE A 39 -9.33 -17.29 -11.04
C PHE A 39 -9.00 -18.56 -11.83
N LEU A 40 -9.04 -19.73 -11.19
CA LEU A 40 -8.60 -20.98 -11.85
C LEU A 40 -9.55 -21.39 -12.98
N CYS A 41 -8.96 -21.85 -14.09
CA CYS A 41 -9.70 -22.38 -15.25
C CYS A 41 -9.21 -23.77 -15.65
N ASN A 42 -10.12 -24.60 -16.14
CA ASN A 42 -9.80 -25.91 -16.71
C ASN A 42 -10.04 -25.90 -18.23
N LYS A 43 -8.95 -25.94 -19.01
CA LYS A 43 -8.96 -25.87 -20.47
C LYS A 43 -9.82 -26.93 -21.16
N SER A 44 -10.13 -28.05 -20.51
CA SER A 44 -10.88 -29.16 -21.13
C SER A 44 -12.40 -29.01 -21.08
N LEU A 45 -12.95 -28.04 -20.33
CA LEU A 45 -14.40 -27.96 -20.07
C LEU A 45 -15.06 -26.69 -20.58
N GLN A 46 -14.39 -25.53 -20.51
CA GLN A 46 -14.90 -24.28 -21.08
C GLN A 46 -13.74 -23.31 -21.36
N THR A 47 -13.63 -22.82 -22.61
CA THR A 47 -12.52 -21.97 -23.04
C THR A 47 -12.81 -20.48 -22.92
N SER A 48 -14.07 -20.06 -23.09
CA SER A 48 -14.51 -18.68 -22.88
C SER A 48 -16.00 -18.53 -22.53
N CYS A 49 -16.39 -17.32 -22.12
CA CYS A 49 -17.76 -16.90 -21.83
C CYS A 49 -17.90 -15.37 -21.83
N GLN A 50 -19.16 -14.91 -21.81
CA GLN A 50 -19.48 -13.57 -21.34
C GLN A 50 -19.45 -13.54 -19.80
N SER A 51 -18.75 -12.56 -19.24
CA SER A 51 -18.63 -12.29 -17.81
C SER A 51 -18.86 -10.79 -17.59
N TYR A 52 -18.93 -10.36 -16.33
CA TYR A 52 -19.09 -8.96 -15.96
C TYR A 52 -18.11 -8.60 -14.85
N LEU A 53 -17.77 -7.31 -14.75
CA LEU A 53 -16.97 -6.75 -13.67
C LEU A 53 -17.73 -5.60 -13.03
N THR A 54 -17.36 -5.21 -11.82
CA THR A 54 -17.73 -3.90 -11.26
C THR A 54 -16.51 -3.02 -11.07
N ILE A 55 -16.64 -1.74 -11.39
CA ILE A 55 -15.66 -0.70 -11.07
C ILE A 55 -16.37 0.46 -10.38
N ARG A 56 -15.72 1.11 -9.41
CA ARG A 56 -16.23 2.34 -8.81
C ARG A 56 -15.63 3.54 -9.53
N VAL A 57 -16.46 4.52 -9.88
CA VAL A 57 -16.04 5.69 -10.64
C VAL A 57 -15.03 6.51 -9.86
N GLN A 58 -13.88 6.80 -10.47
CA GLN A 58 -12.79 7.55 -9.88
C GLN A 58 -12.05 8.30 -11.00
N PRO A 59 -11.84 9.63 -10.91
CA PRO A 59 -11.10 10.37 -11.94
C PRO A 59 -9.72 9.76 -12.22
N PRO A 60 -9.27 9.66 -13.49
CA PRO A 60 -9.90 10.16 -14.72
C PRO A 60 -10.86 9.16 -15.40
N TYR A 61 -11.33 8.13 -14.69
CA TYR A 61 -12.26 7.11 -15.19
C TYR A 61 -13.69 7.42 -14.75
N ASP A 62 -14.16 8.57 -15.25
CA ASP A 62 -15.38 9.28 -14.85
C ASP A 62 -16.50 9.26 -15.89
N SER A 63 -16.34 8.50 -16.98
CA SER A 63 -17.37 8.28 -18.01
C SER A 63 -17.30 6.84 -18.53
N ALA A 64 -18.38 6.36 -19.15
CA ALA A 64 -18.41 5.04 -19.77
C ALA A 64 -17.33 4.90 -20.87
N ALA A 65 -17.05 5.97 -21.61
CA ALA A 65 -15.93 6.04 -22.56
C ALA A 65 -14.56 5.86 -21.88
N ASN A 66 -14.27 6.59 -20.81
CA ASN A 66 -12.99 6.48 -20.09
C ASN A 66 -12.81 5.11 -19.43
N ILE A 67 -13.88 4.54 -18.86
CA ILE A 67 -13.91 3.18 -18.29
C ILE A 67 -13.71 2.12 -19.38
N GLY A 68 -14.38 2.27 -20.52
CA GLY A 68 -14.25 1.39 -21.68
C GLY A 68 -12.82 1.32 -22.21
N VAL A 69 -12.12 2.47 -22.28
CA VAL A 69 -10.69 2.52 -22.63
C VAL A 69 -9.81 1.77 -21.61
N LEU A 70 -10.06 1.91 -20.30
CA LEU A 70 -9.27 1.26 -19.26
C LEU A 70 -9.43 -0.27 -19.26
N LEU A 71 -10.67 -0.74 -19.34
CA LEU A 71 -11.03 -2.15 -19.21
C LEU A 71 -11.14 -2.86 -20.57
N ARG A 72 -10.93 -2.13 -21.68
CA ARG A 72 -11.08 -2.60 -23.07
C ARG A 72 -12.48 -3.15 -23.35
N SER A 73 -13.50 -2.50 -22.79
CA SER A 73 -14.92 -2.83 -23.00
C SER A 73 -15.59 -1.73 -23.82
N ASP A 74 -16.71 -2.06 -24.47
CA ASP A 74 -17.42 -1.13 -25.35
C ASP A 74 -18.20 -0.10 -24.53
N ALA A 75 -17.96 1.19 -24.81
CA ALA A 75 -18.55 2.30 -24.06
C ALA A 75 -20.08 2.33 -24.15
N SER A 76 -20.66 2.00 -25.31
CA SER A 76 -22.10 1.98 -25.51
C SER A 76 -22.77 0.82 -24.75
N MET A 77 -22.10 -0.34 -24.68
CA MET A 77 -22.57 -1.48 -23.87
C MET A 77 -22.48 -1.19 -22.36
N ILE A 78 -21.45 -0.45 -21.91
CA ILE A 78 -21.39 0.05 -20.52
C ILE A 78 -22.53 1.05 -20.27
N ALA A 79 -22.76 1.97 -21.20
CA ALA A 79 -23.78 3.01 -21.07
C ALA A 79 -25.20 2.43 -20.98
N GLU A 80 -25.55 1.51 -21.89
CA GLU A 80 -26.82 0.79 -21.91
C GLU A 80 -27.05 0.00 -20.61
N LEU A 81 -26.06 -0.80 -20.18
CA LEU A 81 -26.19 -1.66 -18.99
C LEU A 81 -26.37 -0.90 -17.67
N ASN A 82 -25.90 0.36 -17.60
CA ASN A 82 -25.99 1.20 -16.41
C ASN A 82 -27.01 2.36 -16.55
N ASN A 83 -27.74 2.44 -17.67
CA ASN A 83 -28.70 3.50 -17.97
C ASN A 83 -28.10 4.93 -17.86
N ILE A 84 -26.93 5.12 -18.49
CA ILE A 84 -26.20 6.39 -18.60
C ILE A 84 -25.86 6.67 -20.08
N THR A 85 -25.13 7.75 -20.38
CA THR A 85 -24.58 7.98 -21.74
C THR A 85 -23.05 7.88 -21.77
N ASP A 86 -22.48 7.56 -22.93
CA ASP A 86 -21.06 7.28 -23.15
C ASP A 86 -20.11 8.33 -22.56
N VAL A 87 -20.46 9.61 -22.69
CA VAL A 87 -19.64 10.78 -22.34
C VAL A 87 -20.15 11.55 -21.11
N GLN A 88 -21.21 11.06 -20.45
CA GLN A 88 -21.69 11.66 -19.21
C GLN A 88 -20.61 11.53 -18.13
N ASN A 89 -20.35 12.63 -17.43
CA ASN A 89 -19.55 12.61 -16.20
C ASN A 89 -20.38 11.96 -15.08
N ILE A 90 -19.88 10.86 -14.54
CA ILE A 90 -20.52 10.04 -13.53
C ILE A 90 -19.95 10.45 -12.15
N PRO A 91 -20.78 10.62 -11.10
CA PRO A 91 -20.28 10.95 -9.77
C PRO A 91 -19.22 9.95 -9.26
N THR A 92 -18.23 10.48 -8.53
CA THR A 92 -17.21 9.64 -7.89
C THR A 92 -17.85 8.65 -6.91
N ASN A 93 -17.28 7.45 -6.85
CA ASN A 93 -17.75 6.30 -6.06
C ASN A 93 -19.03 5.62 -6.56
N THR A 94 -19.67 6.08 -7.65
CA THR A 94 -20.76 5.32 -8.31
C THR A 94 -20.25 3.96 -8.79
N LEU A 95 -20.98 2.87 -8.48
CA LEU A 95 -20.66 1.53 -8.98
C LEU A 95 -21.16 1.37 -10.41
N ILE A 96 -20.28 0.95 -11.32
CA ILE A 96 -20.58 0.71 -12.73
C ILE A 96 -20.30 -0.77 -13.05
N ILE A 97 -21.28 -1.43 -13.67
CA ILE A 97 -21.15 -2.79 -14.19
C ILE A 97 -20.56 -2.73 -15.60
N VAL A 98 -19.52 -3.50 -15.87
CA VAL A 98 -18.81 -3.52 -17.15
C VAL A 98 -18.93 -4.90 -17.79
N PRO A 99 -19.50 -5.03 -19.00
CA PRO A 99 -19.59 -6.30 -19.70
C PRO A 99 -18.24 -6.71 -20.28
N ILE A 100 -17.87 -7.98 -20.13
CA ILE A 100 -16.67 -8.58 -20.70
C ILE A 100 -17.09 -9.73 -21.63
N THR A 101 -17.02 -9.48 -22.93
CA THR A 101 -17.58 -10.36 -23.97
C THR A 101 -16.79 -11.64 -24.22
N ASN A 102 -15.52 -11.69 -23.83
CA ASN A 102 -14.63 -12.84 -24.06
C ASN A 102 -13.70 -13.08 -22.87
N CYS A 103 -14.27 -13.32 -21.69
CA CYS A 103 -13.50 -13.88 -20.58
C CYS A 103 -12.99 -15.26 -20.99
N SER A 104 -11.69 -15.53 -20.90
CA SER A 104 -11.12 -16.75 -21.48
C SER A 104 -9.99 -17.37 -20.65
N CYS A 105 -9.78 -18.68 -20.81
CA CYS A 105 -8.79 -19.45 -20.06
C CYS A 105 -7.38 -19.28 -20.68
N SER A 106 -6.55 -18.43 -20.07
CA SER A 106 -5.15 -18.18 -20.45
C SER A 106 -4.21 -18.82 -19.44
N GLY A 107 -3.30 -19.67 -19.89
CA GLY A 107 -2.49 -20.48 -18.96
C GLY A 107 -3.41 -21.34 -18.07
N ASN A 108 -3.38 -21.13 -16.75
CA ASN A 108 -4.24 -21.83 -15.79
C ASN A 108 -5.35 -20.92 -15.21
N PHE A 109 -5.49 -19.69 -15.73
CA PHE A 109 -6.37 -18.67 -15.15
C PHE A 109 -7.37 -18.11 -16.17
N PHE A 110 -8.60 -17.87 -15.74
CA PHE A 110 -9.54 -17.04 -16.48
C PHE A 110 -9.10 -15.57 -16.38
N GLN A 111 -8.93 -14.92 -17.53
CA GLN A 111 -8.59 -13.51 -17.62
C GLN A 111 -9.15 -12.85 -18.89
N TYR A 112 -9.19 -11.51 -18.86
CA TYR A 112 -9.43 -10.65 -20.00
C TYR A 112 -8.30 -9.62 -20.11
N ASN A 113 -7.70 -9.47 -21.28
CA ASN A 113 -6.45 -8.70 -21.42
C ASN A 113 -6.70 -7.27 -21.92
N SER A 114 -6.47 -6.32 -21.01
CA SER A 114 -6.35 -4.89 -21.34
C SER A 114 -4.87 -4.48 -21.41
N THR A 115 -4.62 -3.21 -21.74
CA THR A 115 -3.28 -2.61 -21.75
C THR A 115 -3.32 -1.27 -21.04
N TYR A 116 -2.41 -1.05 -20.10
CA TYR A 116 -2.29 0.21 -19.37
C TYR A 116 -0.99 0.92 -19.74
N GLN A 117 -1.03 2.25 -19.88
CA GLN A 117 0.17 3.06 -20.07
C GLN A 117 0.42 3.87 -18.80
N LEU A 118 1.61 3.70 -18.20
CA LEU A 118 2.02 4.43 -17.00
C LEU A 118 2.01 5.94 -17.27
N ARG A 119 1.46 6.70 -16.35
CA ARG A 119 1.23 8.15 -16.42
C ARG A 119 2.07 8.92 -15.42
N ASP A 120 2.38 8.32 -14.27
CA ASP A 120 3.18 8.94 -13.21
C ASP A 120 4.42 8.09 -12.89
N ALA A 121 5.51 8.73 -12.46
CA ALA A 121 6.76 8.07 -12.08
C ALA A 121 6.67 7.35 -10.72
N LEU A 122 5.64 7.65 -9.92
CA LEU A 122 5.33 6.97 -8.66
C LEU A 122 4.45 5.72 -8.85
N GLU A 123 4.01 5.41 -10.08
CA GLU A 123 3.19 4.22 -10.32
C GLU A 123 4.00 2.92 -10.22
N THR A 124 3.54 2.04 -9.33
CA THR A 124 4.08 0.69 -9.13
C THR A 124 3.06 -0.35 -9.61
N TYR A 125 3.47 -1.62 -9.72
CA TYR A 125 2.52 -2.71 -9.95
C TYR A 125 1.43 -2.79 -8.87
N PHE A 126 1.75 -2.45 -7.62
CA PHE A 126 0.76 -2.36 -6.53
C PHE A 126 -0.25 -1.23 -6.77
N SER A 127 0.22 -0.01 -7.08
CA SER A 127 -0.70 1.12 -7.30
C SER A 127 -1.55 0.92 -8.56
N VAL A 128 -1.00 0.36 -9.63
CA VAL A 128 -1.78 0.04 -10.85
C VAL A 128 -2.84 -1.02 -10.56
N ALA A 129 -2.50 -2.09 -9.83
CA ALA A 129 -3.48 -3.12 -9.45
C ALA A 129 -4.59 -2.58 -8.53
N ASN A 130 -4.22 -1.90 -7.45
CA ASN A 130 -5.14 -1.57 -6.36
C ASN A 130 -5.85 -0.21 -6.55
N ASN A 131 -5.22 0.76 -7.22
CA ASN A 131 -5.80 2.10 -7.41
C ASN A 131 -6.44 2.26 -8.78
N THR A 132 -5.71 1.91 -9.84
CA THR A 132 -6.18 2.09 -11.22
C THR A 132 -7.18 1.00 -11.60
N TYR A 133 -6.82 -0.27 -11.41
CA TYR A 133 -7.69 -1.41 -11.70
C TYR A 133 -8.53 -1.88 -10.51
N GLN A 134 -8.39 -1.25 -9.34
CA GLN A 134 -9.25 -1.48 -8.18
C GLN A 134 -9.38 -2.98 -7.84
N GLY A 135 -8.27 -3.72 -7.71
CA GLY A 135 -8.28 -5.15 -7.37
C GLY A 135 -8.85 -6.10 -8.44
N LEU A 136 -9.32 -5.58 -9.59
CA LEU A 136 -9.68 -6.40 -10.77
C LEU A 136 -8.44 -7.07 -11.40
N THR A 137 -7.23 -6.68 -10.99
CA THR A 137 -5.99 -7.43 -11.18
C THR A 137 -5.18 -7.35 -9.88
N THR A 138 -4.05 -8.06 -9.80
CA THR A 138 -3.13 -8.02 -8.65
C THR A 138 -1.74 -7.62 -9.13
N CYS A 139 -0.89 -7.12 -8.23
CA CYS A 139 0.48 -6.80 -8.59
C CYS A 139 1.27 -8.04 -9.02
N GLN A 140 1.05 -9.19 -8.38
CA GLN A 140 1.69 -10.46 -8.75
C GLN A 140 1.26 -10.90 -10.16
N ALA A 141 -0.03 -10.77 -10.50
CA ALA A 141 -0.52 -11.08 -11.84
C ALA A 141 0.06 -10.12 -12.89
N LEU A 142 0.17 -8.82 -12.58
CA LEU A 142 0.83 -7.84 -13.45
C LEU A 142 2.32 -8.17 -13.65
N ILE A 143 3.06 -8.48 -12.58
CA ILE A 143 4.48 -8.87 -12.66
C ILE A 143 4.65 -10.12 -13.52
N ASN A 144 3.86 -11.17 -13.25
CA ASN A 144 3.89 -12.43 -14.00
C ASN A 144 3.50 -12.25 -15.48
N GLN A 145 2.64 -11.28 -15.81
CA GLN A 145 2.21 -10.98 -17.18
C GLN A 145 3.19 -10.04 -17.92
N ASN A 146 4.11 -9.37 -17.21
CA ASN A 146 5.09 -8.41 -17.74
C ASN A 146 6.53 -8.71 -17.28
N PRO A 147 7.07 -9.93 -17.44
CA PRO A 147 8.37 -10.33 -16.91
C PRO A 147 9.56 -9.54 -17.47
N GLN A 148 9.37 -8.83 -18.58
CA GLN A 148 10.37 -7.93 -19.19
C GLN A 148 10.57 -6.61 -18.42
N PHE A 149 9.63 -6.21 -17.56
CA PHE A 149 9.70 -4.98 -16.78
C PHE A 149 9.85 -5.33 -15.30
N GLY A 150 11.07 -5.21 -14.78
CA GLY A 150 11.35 -5.43 -13.35
C GLY A 150 10.60 -4.43 -12.46
N VAL A 151 10.25 -4.83 -11.23
CA VAL A 151 9.41 -4.05 -10.30
C VAL A 151 9.97 -2.65 -9.96
N ARG A 152 11.29 -2.44 -10.14
CA ARG A 152 11.99 -1.16 -9.93
C ARG A 152 12.22 -0.34 -11.22
N ASN A 153 11.86 -0.89 -12.39
CA ASN A 153 12.16 -0.33 -13.71
C ASN A 153 10.88 0.15 -14.43
N LEU A 154 9.91 0.64 -13.68
CA LEU A 154 8.67 1.21 -14.20
C LEU A 154 8.89 2.71 -14.46
N VAL A 155 8.72 3.15 -15.71
CA VAL A 155 8.86 4.55 -16.12
C VAL A 155 7.64 5.04 -16.89
N VAL A 156 7.33 6.33 -16.77
CA VAL A 156 6.22 6.98 -17.47
C VAL A 156 6.26 6.67 -18.96
N GLY A 157 5.10 6.32 -19.53
CA GLY A 157 4.94 5.96 -20.93
C GLY A 157 5.10 4.47 -21.24
N LEU A 158 5.65 3.64 -20.33
CA LEU A 158 5.65 2.18 -20.52
C LEU A 158 4.22 1.63 -20.62
N ARG A 159 4.05 0.58 -21.44
CA ARG A 159 2.78 -0.13 -21.63
C ARG A 159 2.82 -1.51 -20.98
N LEU A 160 2.01 -1.68 -19.94
CA LEU A 160 1.80 -2.94 -19.24
C LEU A 160 0.63 -3.72 -19.89
N SER A 161 0.80 -5.03 -20.05
CA SER A 161 -0.28 -5.97 -20.33
C SER A 161 -1.00 -6.30 -19.02
N VAL A 162 -2.31 -6.07 -18.95
CA VAL A 162 -3.09 -6.18 -17.72
C VAL A 162 -4.02 -7.40 -17.78
N PRO A 163 -3.78 -8.44 -16.97
CA PRO A 163 -4.66 -9.60 -16.87
C PRO A 163 -5.80 -9.26 -15.90
N ILE A 164 -6.95 -8.88 -16.45
CA ILE A 164 -8.15 -8.59 -15.65
C ILE A 164 -8.81 -9.90 -15.25
N ARG A 165 -9.06 -10.09 -13.96
CA ARG A 165 -9.69 -11.28 -13.37
C ARG A 165 -11.18 -11.29 -13.72
N CYS A 166 -11.58 -12.31 -14.45
CA CYS A 166 -12.96 -12.62 -14.82
C CYS A 166 -13.15 -14.14 -14.72
N ALA A 167 -14.36 -14.68 -14.81
CA ALA A 167 -14.55 -16.13 -14.73
C ALA A 167 -15.79 -16.61 -15.49
N CYS A 168 -15.79 -17.91 -15.82
CA CYS A 168 -16.93 -18.61 -16.43
C CYS A 168 -17.59 -19.56 -15.43
N PRO A 169 -18.93 -19.73 -15.46
CA PRO A 169 -19.62 -20.69 -14.62
C PRO A 169 -19.07 -22.12 -14.76
N SER A 170 -18.86 -22.81 -13.65
CA SER A 170 -18.60 -24.25 -13.66
C SER A 170 -19.80 -25.04 -14.20
N THR A 171 -19.57 -26.31 -14.56
CA THR A 171 -20.64 -27.25 -14.91
C THR A 171 -21.69 -27.40 -13.78
N LYS A 172 -21.25 -27.37 -12.51
CA LYS A 172 -22.14 -27.40 -11.33
C LYS A 172 -23.03 -26.16 -11.29
N GLN A 173 -22.43 -24.96 -11.29
CA GLN A 173 -23.18 -23.69 -11.30
C GLN A 173 -24.14 -23.59 -12.49
N THR A 174 -23.72 -24.06 -13.67
CA THR A 174 -24.57 -24.11 -14.87
C THR A 174 -25.78 -25.04 -14.69
N SER A 175 -25.62 -26.17 -13.99
CA SER A 175 -26.73 -27.07 -13.64
C SER A 175 -27.70 -26.48 -12.61
N GLU A 176 -27.22 -25.56 -11.76
CA GLU A 176 -28.02 -24.77 -10.79
C GLU A 176 -28.67 -23.53 -11.45
N GLY A 177 -28.48 -23.36 -12.76
CA GLY A 177 -29.07 -22.30 -13.58
C GLY A 177 -28.26 -21.00 -13.65
N VAL A 178 -27.05 -20.96 -13.11
CA VAL A 178 -26.12 -19.82 -13.27
C VAL A 178 -25.71 -19.72 -14.74
N ARG A 179 -25.76 -18.51 -15.30
CA ARG A 179 -25.41 -18.20 -16.69
C ARG A 179 -24.20 -17.28 -16.80
N TYR A 180 -23.95 -16.45 -15.79
CA TYR A 180 -22.86 -15.49 -15.78
C TYR A 180 -22.21 -15.46 -14.40
N LEU A 181 -20.91 -15.17 -14.35
CA LEU A 181 -20.21 -14.78 -13.12
C LEU A 181 -19.82 -13.31 -13.26
N LEU A 182 -20.18 -12.50 -12.26
CA LEU A 182 -19.74 -11.11 -12.12
C LEU A 182 -18.60 -11.05 -11.10
N SER A 183 -17.49 -10.37 -11.45
CA SER A 183 -16.40 -10.10 -10.51
C SER A 183 -16.68 -8.78 -9.79
N TYR A 184 -17.20 -8.91 -8.56
CA TYR A 184 -17.50 -7.81 -7.67
C TYR A 184 -16.27 -7.41 -6.87
N LEU A 185 -16.02 -6.11 -6.72
CA LEU A 185 -14.97 -5.62 -5.84
C LEU A 185 -15.53 -5.27 -4.46
N VAL A 186 -15.06 -5.96 -3.43
CA VAL A 186 -15.37 -5.64 -2.03
C VAL A 186 -14.83 -4.25 -1.68
N THR A 187 -15.65 -3.43 -1.02
CA THR A 187 -15.28 -2.14 -0.42
C THR A 187 -15.66 -2.11 1.07
N TRP A 188 -15.27 -1.05 1.77
CA TRP A 188 -15.64 -0.80 3.16
C TRP A 188 -17.16 -0.82 3.37
N GLY A 189 -17.62 -1.53 4.40
CA GLY A 189 -19.06 -1.70 4.71
C GLY A 189 -19.76 -2.81 3.93
N ASP A 190 -19.10 -3.45 2.95
CA ASP A 190 -19.69 -4.61 2.27
C ASP A 190 -19.74 -5.84 3.19
N THR A 191 -20.84 -6.58 3.11
CA THR A 191 -21.01 -7.90 3.71
C THR A 191 -21.51 -8.86 2.64
N ILE A 192 -21.38 -10.17 2.86
CA ILE A 192 -21.95 -11.15 1.92
C ILE A 192 -23.47 -10.97 1.75
N SER A 193 -24.20 -10.53 2.79
CA SER A 193 -25.63 -10.19 2.69
C SER A 193 -25.86 -8.96 1.81
N SER A 194 -25.23 -7.83 2.12
CA SER A 194 -25.47 -6.59 1.37
C SER A 194 -25.09 -6.72 -0.10
N ILE A 195 -24.02 -7.46 -0.42
CA ILE A 195 -23.66 -7.81 -1.80
C ILE A 195 -24.72 -8.73 -2.43
N SER A 196 -25.12 -9.83 -1.75
CA SER A 196 -26.07 -10.78 -2.34
C SER A 196 -27.43 -10.15 -2.60
N ASP A 197 -27.91 -9.34 -1.66
CA ASP A 197 -29.17 -8.62 -1.75
C ASP A 197 -29.11 -7.60 -2.90
N SER A 198 -28.00 -6.85 -3.04
CA SER A 198 -27.82 -5.85 -4.10
C SER A 198 -27.86 -6.40 -5.54
N PHE A 199 -27.57 -7.69 -5.72
CA PHE A 199 -27.65 -8.40 -7.00
C PHE A 199 -28.82 -9.42 -7.08
N GLY A 200 -29.64 -9.52 -6.05
CA GLY A 200 -30.78 -10.44 -6.00
C GLY A 200 -30.39 -11.93 -6.02
N VAL A 201 -29.25 -12.30 -5.43
CA VAL A 201 -28.73 -13.68 -5.39
C VAL A 201 -28.78 -14.26 -3.98
N GLU A 202 -28.71 -15.57 -3.86
CA GLU A 202 -28.64 -16.25 -2.57
C GLU A 202 -27.24 -16.15 -1.95
N GLN A 203 -27.15 -15.77 -0.67
CA GLN A 203 -25.88 -15.67 0.08
C GLN A 203 -25.02 -16.94 -0.03
N GLN A 204 -25.65 -18.11 0.08
CA GLN A 204 -24.92 -19.38 0.00
C GLN A 204 -24.27 -19.58 -1.37
N SER A 205 -24.90 -19.13 -2.47
CA SER A 205 -24.31 -19.25 -3.80
C SER A 205 -23.06 -18.36 -3.97
N VAL A 206 -23.03 -17.19 -3.33
CA VAL A 206 -21.84 -16.32 -3.26
C VAL A 206 -20.74 -16.97 -2.40
N ARG A 207 -21.10 -17.56 -1.24
CA ARG A 207 -20.13 -18.26 -0.38
C ARG A 207 -19.51 -19.47 -1.07
N ASP A 208 -20.33 -20.33 -1.66
CA ASP A 208 -19.92 -21.51 -2.43
C ASP A 208 -18.98 -21.12 -3.57
N ALA A 209 -19.32 -20.10 -4.36
CA ALA A 209 -18.50 -19.66 -5.48
C ALA A 209 -17.07 -19.25 -5.06
N ASN A 210 -16.91 -18.67 -3.86
CA ASN A 210 -15.66 -18.07 -3.36
C ASN A 210 -14.93 -18.89 -2.28
N GLU A 211 -15.41 -20.10 -1.93
CA GLU A 211 -14.85 -20.93 -0.85
C GLU A 211 -14.91 -20.26 0.54
N LEU A 212 -15.99 -19.52 0.82
CA LEU A 212 -16.19 -18.83 2.11
C LEU A 212 -17.06 -19.67 3.05
N SER A 213 -16.65 -19.78 4.31
CA SER A 213 -17.50 -20.24 5.42
C SER A 213 -18.47 -19.14 5.88
N SER A 214 -19.31 -19.44 6.87
CA SER A 214 -20.14 -18.44 7.57
C SER A 214 -19.29 -17.34 8.21
N ASP A 215 -18.17 -17.75 8.81
CA ASP A 215 -17.36 -16.96 9.75
C ASP A 215 -16.21 -16.22 9.04
N ASN A 216 -16.04 -16.39 7.73
CA ASN A 216 -15.03 -15.65 6.98
C ASN A 216 -15.42 -14.18 6.81
N LEU A 217 -14.54 -13.30 7.29
CA LEU A 217 -14.55 -11.88 6.97
C LEU A 217 -14.16 -11.67 5.50
N ILE A 218 -14.81 -10.70 4.86
CA ILE A 218 -14.40 -10.19 3.55
C ILE A 218 -13.70 -8.84 3.72
N PHE A 219 -12.64 -8.65 2.96
CA PHE A 219 -11.75 -7.51 3.01
C PHE A 219 -11.86 -6.68 1.73
N PRO A 220 -11.80 -5.35 1.81
CA PRO A 220 -11.77 -4.48 0.65
C PRO A 220 -10.63 -4.78 -0.31
N PHE A 221 -10.80 -4.36 -1.58
CA PHE A 221 -9.83 -4.59 -2.66
C PHE A 221 -9.60 -6.08 -3.01
N THR A 222 -10.47 -6.97 -2.51
CA THR A 222 -10.53 -8.37 -2.94
C THR A 222 -11.68 -8.58 -3.93
N PRO A 223 -11.48 -9.35 -5.01
CA PRO A 223 -12.56 -9.68 -5.94
C PRO A 223 -13.34 -10.91 -5.46
N LEU A 224 -14.67 -10.81 -5.46
CA LEU A 224 -15.61 -11.92 -5.24
C LEU A 224 -16.36 -12.24 -6.54
N LEU A 225 -16.62 -13.52 -6.82
CA LEU A 225 -17.53 -13.90 -7.88
C LEU A 225 -18.97 -13.98 -7.38
N ILE A 226 -19.88 -13.31 -8.10
CA ILE A 226 -21.31 -13.30 -7.85
C ILE A 226 -21.99 -14.14 -8.94
N PRO A 227 -22.61 -15.30 -8.60
CA PRO A 227 -23.26 -16.17 -9.58
C PRO A 227 -24.63 -15.63 -10.00
N LEU A 228 -24.83 -15.35 -11.28
CA LEU A 228 -26.02 -14.72 -11.81
C LEU A 228 -26.75 -15.63 -12.81
N LYS A 229 -28.08 -15.70 -12.71
CA LYS A 229 -28.96 -16.47 -13.62
C LYS A 229 -29.40 -15.66 -14.86
N THR A 230 -29.38 -14.34 -14.74
CA THR A 230 -29.70 -13.34 -15.77
C THR A 230 -28.53 -12.35 -15.91
N PRO A 231 -28.51 -11.46 -16.92
CA PRO A 231 -27.60 -10.32 -16.92
C PRO A 231 -27.71 -9.53 -15.60
N PRO A 232 -26.61 -8.96 -15.09
CA PRO A 232 -26.58 -8.25 -13.82
C PRO A 232 -27.44 -6.99 -13.84
N THR A 233 -28.15 -6.78 -12.75
CA THR A 233 -28.69 -5.47 -12.35
C THR A 233 -28.16 -5.16 -10.96
N TYR A 234 -27.94 -3.89 -10.64
CA TYR A 234 -27.46 -3.44 -9.34
C TYR A 234 -28.52 -2.57 -8.67
N ASN A 235 -28.95 -2.94 -7.47
CA ASN A 235 -29.87 -2.16 -6.66
C ASN A 235 -29.33 -2.07 -5.22
N PRO A 236 -28.65 -0.98 -4.83
CA PRO A 236 -28.07 -0.83 -3.49
C PRO A 236 -29.13 -0.78 -2.37
N ASN A 237 -30.40 -0.56 -2.72
CA ASN A 237 -31.52 -0.48 -1.78
C ASN A 237 -32.42 -1.73 -1.83
N ALA A 238 -31.91 -2.84 -2.38
CA ALA A 238 -32.64 -4.10 -2.41
C ALA A 238 -32.92 -4.60 -0.98
N LYS A 239 -34.17 -4.98 -0.72
CA LYS A 239 -34.54 -5.68 0.51
C LYS A 239 -34.31 -7.18 0.33
N PRO A 240 -33.93 -7.92 1.39
CA PRO A 240 -33.68 -9.35 1.27
C PRO A 240 -34.90 -10.09 0.68
N PRO A 241 -34.67 -11.06 -0.22
CA PRO A 241 -35.77 -11.79 -0.87
C PRO A 241 -36.61 -12.52 0.18
N PRO A 242 -37.94 -12.61 0.00
CA PRO A 242 -38.80 -13.30 0.94
C PRO A 242 -38.41 -14.78 1.01
N VAL A 243 -37.99 -15.23 2.20
CA VAL A 243 -37.59 -16.62 2.46
C VAL A 243 -38.69 -17.56 1.99
N ALA A 244 -38.36 -18.42 1.03
CA ALA A 244 -39.30 -19.43 0.55
C ALA A 244 -39.69 -20.34 1.71
N LYS A 245 -41.01 -20.43 2.00
CA LYS A 245 -41.52 -21.31 3.05
C LYS A 245 -41.06 -22.75 2.78
N PRO A 246 -40.50 -23.47 3.77
CA PRO A 246 -40.27 -24.90 3.64
C PRO A 246 -41.59 -25.62 3.29
N PRO A 247 -41.58 -26.67 2.46
CA PRO A 247 -42.78 -27.42 2.15
C PRO A 247 -43.33 -28.08 3.43
N THR A 248 -44.57 -27.75 3.79
CA THR A 248 -45.27 -28.34 4.92
C THR A 248 -45.51 -29.83 4.70
N ILE A 249 -44.69 -30.67 5.32
CA ILE A 249 -44.95 -32.11 5.41
C ILE A 249 -45.96 -32.34 6.55
N SER A 250 -47.21 -32.58 6.20
CA SER A 250 -48.25 -33.00 7.14
C SER A 250 -48.18 -34.51 7.39
N ILE A 251 -47.90 -34.92 8.63
CA ILE A 251 -48.08 -36.30 9.12
C ILE A 251 -48.90 -36.23 10.42
N PRO A 252 -49.90 -37.11 10.64
CA PRO A 252 -50.80 -37.02 11.79
C PRO A 252 -50.15 -37.45 13.11
N THR A 253 -50.72 -36.94 14.20
CA THR A 253 -50.49 -37.40 15.58
C THR A 253 -51.14 -38.75 15.83
N GLU A 254 -50.44 -39.67 16.51
CA GLU A 254 -51.06 -40.75 17.28
C GLU A 254 -50.21 -41.10 18.53
N ASP A 255 -50.80 -41.86 19.44
CA ASP A 255 -50.62 -41.69 20.89
C ASP A 255 -49.55 -42.56 21.57
N ASN A 256 -49.28 -42.27 22.85
CA ASN A 256 -48.34 -42.99 23.71
C ASN A 256 -48.73 -44.45 23.97
N SER A 257 -47.74 -45.36 24.06
CA SER A 257 -47.65 -46.30 25.20
C SER A 257 -46.31 -47.05 25.28
N ASN A 258 -45.92 -47.40 26.51
CA ASN A 258 -44.63 -48.02 26.87
C ASN A 258 -44.58 -49.54 26.60
N SER A 259 -43.38 -50.10 26.36
CA SER A 259 -42.60 -50.79 27.41
C SER A 259 -41.54 -51.80 26.88
N ASN A 260 -40.38 -51.86 27.56
CA ASN A 260 -39.45 -53.01 27.73
C ASN A 260 -38.89 -53.70 26.44
N ASN A 261 -37.65 -54.19 26.29
CA ASN A 261 -36.43 -54.38 27.12
C ASN A 261 -35.28 -54.75 26.13
N SER A 262 -33.97 -54.78 26.42
CA SER A 262 -33.16 -54.39 27.60
C SER A 262 -31.65 -54.42 27.23
N SER A 263 -30.81 -53.68 27.99
CA SER A 263 -29.35 -53.90 28.20
C SER A 263 -28.37 -53.95 27.02
N SER A 264 -27.33 -53.10 27.06
CA SER A 264 -25.97 -53.52 26.69
C SER A 264 -24.93 -52.85 27.60
N SER A 265 -23.81 -53.53 27.85
CA SER A 265 -22.76 -53.11 28.78
C SER A 265 -21.49 -52.65 28.06
N SER A 266 -20.68 -51.86 28.75
CA SER A 266 -19.39 -51.35 28.25
C SER A 266 -18.38 -52.45 27.92
N SER A 267 -17.57 -52.27 26.87
CA SER A 267 -16.20 -52.80 26.86
C SER A 267 -15.22 -51.91 26.07
N LYS A 268 -13.93 -52.07 26.36
CA LYS A 268 -12.85 -51.14 25.96
C LYS A 268 -12.14 -51.62 24.70
N THR A 269 -12.27 -50.91 23.57
CA THR A 269 -11.57 -51.25 22.32
C THR A 269 -10.76 -50.11 21.69
N TRP A 270 -10.98 -48.86 22.09
CA TRP A 270 -10.39 -47.69 21.42
C TRP A 270 -8.92 -47.38 21.76
N VAL A 271 -8.38 -47.94 22.85
CA VAL A 271 -7.01 -47.64 23.30
C VAL A 271 -5.93 -48.30 22.43
N PHE A 272 -6.17 -49.51 21.90
CA PHE A 272 -5.18 -50.25 21.13
C PHE A 272 -4.97 -49.72 19.70
N VAL A 273 -5.96 -49.02 19.13
CA VAL A 273 -5.88 -48.45 17.78
C VAL A 273 -4.91 -47.27 17.72
N GLY A 274 -4.88 -46.42 18.76
CA GLY A 274 -3.99 -45.26 18.81
C GLY A 274 -2.49 -45.62 18.85
N ILE A 275 -2.14 -46.69 19.56
CA ILE A 275 -0.74 -47.13 19.72
C ILE A 275 -0.17 -47.64 18.36
N GLY A 276 -0.99 -48.34 17.57
CA GLY A 276 -0.58 -48.82 16.25
C GLY A 276 -0.26 -47.69 15.25
N ILE A 277 -1.05 -46.62 15.25
CA ILE A 277 -0.85 -45.46 14.37
C ILE A 277 0.42 -44.69 14.77
N GLY A 278 0.65 -44.48 16.07
CA GLY A 278 1.85 -43.80 16.57
C GLY A 278 3.15 -44.52 16.20
N LEU A 279 3.20 -45.85 16.36
CA LEU A 279 4.37 -46.65 15.99
C LEU A 279 4.63 -46.67 14.47
N PHE A 280 3.57 -46.69 13.66
CA PHE A 280 3.70 -46.67 12.20
C PHE A 280 4.30 -45.36 11.68
N LEU A 281 3.85 -44.21 12.19
CA LEU A 281 4.37 -42.90 11.81
C LEU A 281 5.84 -42.72 12.23
N LEU A 282 6.22 -43.25 13.41
CA LEU A 282 7.58 -43.16 13.93
C LEU A 282 8.58 -43.97 13.08
N VAL A 283 8.17 -45.14 12.57
CA VAL A 283 8.98 -45.93 11.62
C VAL A 283 9.17 -45.20 10.28
N ILE A 284 8.14 -44.53 9.76
CA ILE A 284 8.24 -43.73 8.53
C ILE A 284 9.21 -42.56 8.70
N ALA A 285 9.17 -41.86 9.84
CA ALA A 285 10.08 -40.76 10.15
C ALA A 285 11.55 -41.23 10.20
N LEU A 286 11.83 -42.38 10.83
CA LEU A 286 13.17 -42.96 10.90
C LEU A 286 13.69 -43.40 9.52
N LEU A 287 12.84 -43.98 8.66
CA LEU A 287 13.19 -44.34 7.29
C LEU A 287 13.46 -43.11 6.42
N GLY A 288 12.68 -42.04 6.57
CA GLY A 288 12.91 -40.76 5.90
C GLY A 288 14.24 -40.11 6.32
N PHE A 289 14.54 -40.11 7.63
CA PHE A 289 15.81 -39.61 8.16
C PHE A 289 17.01 -40.43 7.64
N TRP A 290 16.91 -41.77 7.62
CA TRP A 290 17.93 -42.65 7.05
C TRP A 290 18.17 -42.37 5.56
N PHE A 291 17.10 -42.20 4.77
CA PHE A 291 17.19 -41.85 3.35
C PHE A 291 17.89 -40.50 3.11
N LEU A 292 17.64 -39.50 3.95
CA LEU A 292 18.31 -38.20 3.89
C LEU A 292 19.81 -38.31 4.26
N CYS A 293 20.15 -39.05 5.31
CA CYS A 293 21.54 -39.30 5.69
C CYS A 293 22.33 -40.09 4.62
N CYS A 294 21.69 -40.98 3.88
CA CYS A 294 22.34 -41.78 2.83
C CYS A 294 22.59 -41.02 1.51
N ARG A 295 21.92 -39.90 1.23
CA ARG A 295 22.15 -39.10 0.00
C ARG A 295 23.34 -38.13 0.10
N GLY A 296 23.94 -37.95 1.28
CA GLY A 296 25.05 -37.01 1.52
C GLY A 296 26.45 -37.49 1.10
N ARG A 297 26.61 -38.62 0.40
CA ARG A 297 27.92 -39.18 -0.01
C ARG A 297 27.90 -39.72 -1.44
N GLY A 298 28.42 -38.94 -2.41
CA GLY A 298 28.63 -39.43 -3.78
C GLY A 298 29.20 -38.41 -4.77
N ARG A 299 30.44 -38.65 -5.21
CA ARG A 299 31.18 -38.13 -6.39
C ARG A 299 30.28 -37.75 -7.60
N GLY A 300 30.63 -36.83 -8.51
CA GLY A 300 31.89 -36.13 -8.78
C GLY A 300 32.40 -36.33 -10.22
N ARG A 301 32.73 -35.23 -10.93
CA ARG A 301 33.40 -35.08 -12.27
C ARG A 301 32.67 -35.54 -13.56
N GLY A 302 32.72 -34.66 -14.58
CA GLY A 302 33.23 -35.05 -15.92
C GLY A 302 32.69 -34.35 -17.19
N TYR A 303 33.59 -33.63 -17.91
CA TYR A 303 33.59 -33.36 -19.38
C TYR A 303 32.57 -32.34 -19.97
N SER A 304 32.97 -31.19 -20.56
CA SER A 304 33.49 -30.92 -21.95
C SER A 304 32.41 -31.10 -23.03
N SER A 305 32.18 -30.26 -24.07
CA SER A 305 32.76 -28.99 -24.59
C SER A 305 31.62 -28.16 -25.27
N GLN A 306 31.74 -27.08 -26.07
CA GLN A 306 32.87 -26.39 -26.73
C GLN A 306 32.57 -24.89 -27.06
N ILE A 307 33.53 -24.24 -27.73
CA ILE A 307 33.62 -22.86 -28.28
C ILE A 307 32.62 -22.55 -29.41
N GLN A 308 31.97 -21.37 -29.41
CA GLN A 308 32.18 -20.32 -30.43
C GLN A 308 31.63 -18.95 -29.98
N GLY A 309 32.40 -17.88 -30.18
CA GLY A 309 32.02 -16.51 -29.84
C GLY A 309 31.86 -15.62 -31.07
N LYS A 310 31.33 -14.40 -30.85
CA LYS A 310 31.47 -13.24 -31.75
C LYS A 310 31.27 -11.95 -30.94
N GLU A 311 32.29 -11.11 -30.93
CA GLU A 311 32.15 -9.69 -30.60
C GLU A 311 31.46 -8.96 -31.75
N PHE A 312 30.71 -7.90 -31.43
CA PHE A 312 30.73 -6.68 -32.24
C PHE A 312 30.46 -5.46 -31.34
N SER A 313 31.07 -4.34 -31.68
CA SER A 313 31.19 -3.12 -30.88
C SER A 313 30.72 -1.89 -31.67
N VAL A 314 30.80 -0.70 -31.06
CA VAL A 314 30.67 0.65 -31.69
C VAL A 314 29.23 1.09 -32.03
N SER A 315 28.78 2.35 -31.89
CA SER A 315 29.16 3.50 -31.03
C SER A 315 28.03 4.58 -31.09
N THR A 316 28.18 5.62 -30.26
CA THR A 316 27.39 6.88 -30.12
C THR A 316 27.27 7.74 -31.40
N ASP A 317 26.22 8.60 -31.45
CA ASP A 317 26.14 10.01 -31.95
C ASP A 317 24.86 10.32 -32.78
N THR A 318 24.33 11.56 -32.93
CA THR A 318 24.27 12.80 -32.10
C THR A 318 23.35 13.85 -32.80
N GLN A 319 22.39 14.47 -32.09
CA GLN A 319 21.61 15.72 -32.42
C GLN A 319 20.79 15.72 -33.77
N THR A 320 19.90 16.67 -34.17
CA THR A 320 19.64 18.11 -33.86
C THR A 320 18.16 18.57 -34.14
N THR A 321 17.58 19.36 -33.22
CA THR A 321 16.73 20.60 -33.35
C THR A 321 15.54 20.85 -34.33
N HIS A 322 14.55 21.63 -33.81
CA HIS A 322 13.50 22.47 -34.45
C HIS A 322 12.24 21.79 -35.08
N GLU A 323 11.01 22.32 -35.06
CA GLU A 323 10.46 23.60 -34.53
C GLU A 323 8.95 23.51 -34.13
N LYS A 324 8.50 24.48 -33.32
CA LYS A 324 7.12 24.90 -32.93
C LYS A 324 5.90 24.19 -33.53
N ASN A 325 4.93 23.85 -32.66
CA ASN A 325 3.57 24.40 -32.82
C ASN A 325 2.80 24.48 -31.50
N SER A 326 2.02 25.56 -31.33
CA SER A 326 1.39 25.95 -30.06
C SER A 326 -0.14 25.71 -30.08
N GLN A 327 -0.66 24.91 -29.16
CA GLN A 327 -2.08 24.93 -28.78
C GLN A 327 -2.23 24.78 -27.26
N SER A 328 -2.66 25.87 -26.62
CA SER A 328 -2.91 25.95 -25.17
C SER A 328 -4.31 25.43 -24.83
N PHE A 329 -4.40 24.44 -23.94
CA PHE A 329 -5.64 24.12 -23.25
C PHE A 329 -5.80 25.05 -22.05
N ALA A 330 -6.64 26.08 -22.19
CA ALA A 330 -7.00 26.97 -21.09
C ALA A 330 -8.03 26.28 -20.17
N VAL A 331 -7.56 25.70 -19.07
CA VAL A 331 -8.41 25.35 -17.92
C VAL A 331 -8.52 26.58 -17.01
N SER A 332 -9.75 26.92 -16.62
CA SER A 332 -10.11 28.22 -16.03
C SER A 332 -9.23 28.66 -14.85
N SER A 333 -8.56 29.80 -15.01
CA SER A 333 -7.86 30.54 -13.95
C SER A 333 -8.78 31.11 -12.87
N GLU A 334 -10.07 31.26 -13.17
CA GLU A 334 -11.05 31.88 -12.29
C GLU A 334 -11.26 31.05 -11.02
N ASN A 335 -11.42 29.73 -11.16
CA ASN A 335 -11.70 28.82 -10.05
C ASN A 335 -10.55 28.76 -9.04
N VAL A 336 -9.30 28.94 -9.49
CA VAL A 336 -8.12 28.94 -8.62
C VAL A 336 -7.97 30.28 -7.89
N ARG A 337 -8.34 31.41 -8.53
CA ARG A 337 -8.37 32.71 -7.86
C ARG A 337 -9.43 32.75 -6.77
N ILE A 338 -10.67 32.36 -7.09
CA ILE A 338 -11.83 32.42 -6.18
C ILE A 338 -11.64 31.61 -4.89
N LEU A 339 -10.87 30.52 -4.90
CA LEU A 339 -10.60 29.70 -3.71
C LEU A 339 -9.48 30.25 -2.80
N ILE A 340 -8.61 31.13 -3.28
CA ILE A 340 -7.36 31.52 -2.60
C ILE A 340 -7.38 32.96 -2.05
N ASP A 341 -8.31 33.79 -2.52
CA ASP A 341 -8.35 35.27 -2.48
C ASP A 341 -8.40 35.96 -1.09
N SER A 342 -7.40 35.72 -0.22
CA SER A 342 -7.21 36.52 1.02
C SER A 342 -5.91 36.26 1.81
N SER A 343 -5.22 35.13 1.64
CA SER A 343 -4.15 34.70 2.58
C SER A 343 -2.73 34.60 2.01
N PHE A 344 -2.59 34.53 0.68
CA PHE A 344 -1.30 34.29 0.02
C PHE A 344 -0.95 35.37 -0.98
N ASN A 345 0.34 35.71 -1.07
CA ASN A 345 0.81 36.61 -2.12
C ASN A 345 0.72 35.92 -3.48
N VAL A 346 0.13 36.60 -4.47
CA VAL A 346 0.17 36.18 -5.87
C VAL A 346 1.36 36.88 -6.52
N TYR A 347 2.40 36.12 -6.83
CA TYR A 347 3.58 36.59 -7.54
C TYR A 347 3.39 36.46 -9.05
N THR A 348 4.01 37.36 -9.80
CA THR A 348 4.16 37.23 -11.25
C THR A 348 5.31 36.28 -11.59
N PHE A 349 5.27 35.68 -12.78
CA PHE A 349 6.36 34.82 -13.24
C PHE A 349 7.66 35.61 -13.44
N GLU A 350 7.56 36.87 -13.89
CA GLU A 350 8.70 37.77 -14.07
C GLU A 350 9.42 38.08 -12.74
N GLU A 351 8.67 38.32 -11.65
CA GLU A 351 9.25 38.48 -10.31
C GLU A 351 10.02 37.22 -9.88
N LEU A 352 9.45 36.02 -10.06
CA LEU A 352 10.14 34.77 -9.68
C LEU A 352 11.33 34.46 -10.58
N GLN A 353 11.23 34.76 -11.88
CA GLN A 353 12.33 34.62 -12.84
C GLN A 353 13.48 35.58 -12.47
N THR A 354 13.18 36.83 -12.11
CA THR A 354 14.20 37.79 -11.65
C THR A 354 14.80 37.34 -10.31
N ALA A 355 13.97 36.95 -9.35
CA ALA A 355 14.40 36.52 -8.02
C ALA A 355 15.35 35.31 -8.05
N THR A 356 15.18 34.39 -9.01
CA THR A 356 15.98 33.16 -9.18
C THR A 356 17.12 33.29 -10.19
N ASN A 357 17.39 34.49 -10.73
CA ASN A 357 18.31 34.70 -11.86
C ASN A 357 18.00 33.75 -13.04
N HIS A 358 16.80 33.88 -13.59
CA HIS A 358 16.25 33.08 -14.68
C HIS A 358 16.22 31.57 -14.41
N PHE A 359 15.95 31.17 -13.15
CA PHE A 359 16.03 29.79 -12.68
C PHE A 359 17.39 29.13 -12.99
N SER A 360 18.49 29.88 -12.81
CA SER A 360 19.85 29.36 -12.99
C SER A 360 20.09 28.11 -12.13
N GLU A 361 20.87 27.17 -12.66
CA GLU A 361 21.35 26.01 -11.91
C GLU A 361 22.20 26.42 -10.70
N ASP A 362 22.85 27.59 -10.71
CA ASP A 362 23.58 28.13 -9.55
C ASP A 362 22.67 28.41 -8.34
N ASN A 363 21.39 28.68 -8.60
CA ASN A 363 20.36 28.90 -7.58
C ASN A 363 19.58 27.63 -7.27
N ARG A 364 19.88 26.49 -7.89
CA ARG A 364 19.13 25.24 -7.68
C ARG A 364 19.56 24.58 -6.38
N ILE A 365 18.59 24.35 -5.48
CA ILE A 365 18.84 23.73 -4.17
C ILE A 365 18.79 22.21 -4.31
N LYS A 366 17.63 21.67 -4.73
CA LYS A 366 17.40 20.22 -4.90
C LYS A 366 16.21 20.02 -5.83
N ALA A 367 16.29 19.03 -6.73
CA ALA A 367 15.23 18.68 -7.68
C ALA A 367 14.63 19.87 -8.46
N SER A 368 13.44 20.35 -8.09
CA SER A 368 12.73 21.47 -8.72
C SER A 368 12.60 22.72 -7.82
N VAL A 369 13.42 22.81 -6.76
CA VAL A 369 13.44 23.93 -5.81
C VAL A 369 14.64 24.84 -6.09
N TYR A 370 14.38 26.13 -6.21
CA TYR A 370 15.36 27.18 -6.46
C TYR A 370 15.39 28.18 -5.30
N ARG A 371 16.58 28.65 -4.94
CA ARG A 371 16.79 29.81 -4.10
C ARG A 371 16.44 31.07 -4.89
N GLY A 372 15.75 32.00 -4.26
CA GLY A 372 15.52 33.33 -4.83
C GLY A 372 15.61 34.42 -3.78
N VAL A 373 15.69 35.67 -4.25
CA VAL A 373 15.62 36.87 -3.38
C VAL A 373 14.44 37.73 -3.83
N ILE A 374 13.44 37.88 -2.96
CA ILE A 374 12.20 38.62 -3.23
C ILE A 374 12.15 39.81 -2.28
N LYS A 375 12.17 41.04 -2.81
CA LYS A 375 12.16 42.30 -2.03
C LYS A 375 13.30 42.45 -0.99
N GLY A 376 14.36 41.64 -1.11
CA GLY A 376 15.50 41.59 -0.19
C GLY A 376 15.52 40.33 0.68
N ASP A 377 14.40 39.64 0.82
CA ASP A 377 14.28 38.42 1.64
C ASP A 377 14.60 37.17 0.83
N ASN A 378 15.26 36.20 1.46
CA ASN A 378 15.53 34.89 0.85
C ASN A 378 14.26 34.04 0.80
N ALA A 379 14.01 33.39 -0.33
CA ALA A 379 12.88 32.50 -0.55
C ALA A 379 13.30 31.17 -1.19
N ALA A 380 12.54 30.10 -0.91
CA ALA A 380 12.64 28.83 -1.62
C ALA A 380 11.44 28.68 -2.58
N ILE A 381 11.72 28.54 -3.87
CA ILE A 381 10.73 28.54 -4.96
C ILE A 381 10.66 27.13 -5.56
N LYS A 382 9.62 26.38 -5.20
CA LYS A 382 9.35 25.00 -5.63
C LYS A 382 8.50 25.03 -6.91
N ARG A 383 9.06 24.63 -8.05
CA ARG A 383 8.34 24.44 -9.31
C ARG A 383 7.65 23.06 -9.31
N MET A 384 6.37 23.03 -9.64
CA MET A 384 5.52 21.83 -9.66
C MET A 384 4.69 21.76 -10.94
N LYS A 385 4.58 20.56 -11.50
CA LYS A 385 3.66 20.24 -12.60
C LYS A 385 2.34 19.75 -12.00
N GLY A 386 1.21 20.25 -12.49
CA GLY A 386 -0.12 19.84 -12.02
C GLY A 386 -0.67 20.70 -10.87
N ASN A 387 -1.64 20.14 -10.15
CA ASN A 387 -2.53 20.90 -9.27
C ASN A 387 -1.98 21.02 -7.82
N PRO A 388 -1.62 22.23 -7.35
CA PRO A 388 -1.03 22.48 -6.03
C PRO A 388 -2.06 22.55 -4.89
N LEU A 389 -3.37 22.51 -5.18
CA LEU A 389 -4.43 22.92 -4.25
C LEU A 389 -4.43 22.16 -2.91
N ASN A 390 -3.95 20.91 -2.85
CA ASN A 390 -3.85 20.18 -1.59
C ASN A 390 -2.83 20.84 -0.63
N GLU A 391 -1.56 20.97 -1.04
CA GLU A 391 -0.50 21.58 -0.23
C GLU A 391 -0.85 23.03 0.16
N MET A 392 -1.44 23.80 -0.77
CA MET A 392 -1.85 25.18 -0.53
C MET A 392 -3.05 25.32 0.43
N SER A 393 -4.07 24.47 0.30
CA SER A 393 -5.26 24.53 1.17
C SER A 393 -4.95 24.11 2.60
N ILE A 394 -4.01 23.19 2.79
CA ILE A 394 -3.49 22.80 4.10
C ILE A 394 -2.65 23.95 4.70
N LEU A 395 -1.62 24.42 3.99
CA LEU A 395 -0.73 25.50 4.46
C LEU A 395 -1.41 26.87 4.64
N LYS A 396 -2.66 27.02 4.18
CA LYS A 396 -3.52 28.18 4.47
C LYS A 396 -4.15 28.14 5.86
N GLN A 397 -4.35 26.93 6.41
CA GLN A 397 -5.07 26.67 7.67
C GLN A 397 -4.12 26.43 8.86
N ILE A 398 -2.84 26.14 8.60
CA ILE A 398 -1.83 25.86 9.62
C ILE A 398 -0.77 26.97 9.71
N ASN A 399 -0.37 27.34 10.93
CA ASN A 399 0.69 28.30 11.19
C ASN A 399 1.38 27.95 12.52
N HIS A 400 2.63 27.48 12.46
CA HIS A 400 3.38 27.02 13.63
C HIS A 400 4.88 27.34 13.46
N SER A 401 5.61 27.54 14.57
CA SER A 401 7.07 27.78 14.56
C SER A 401 7.83 26.69 13.81
N ASN A 402 7.41 25.44 14.01
CA ASN A 402 8.06 24.23 13.50
C ASN A 402 7.36 23.63 12.25
N VAL A 403 6.65 24.47 11.50
CA VAL A 403 6.06 24.13 10.19
C VAL A 403 6.51 25.18 9.17
N VAL A 404 6.90 24.76 7.96
CA VAL A 404 7.38 25.67 6.91
C VAL A 404 6.25 26.60 6.44
N ARG A 405 6.52 27.91 6.41
CA ARG A 405 5.55 28.92 6.00
C ARG A 405 5.54 29.12 4.49
N LEU A 406 4.40 28.82 3.85
CA LEU A 406 4.11 29.22 2.48
C LEU A 406 3.80 30.73 2.44
N SER A 407 4.59 31.51 1.70
CA SER A 407 4.41 32.97 1.57
C SER A 407 3.53 33.35 0.38
N GLY A 408 3.47 32.51 -0.65
CA GLY A 408 2.65 32.77 -1.84
C GLY A 408 2.94 31.83 -3.00
N TYR A 409 2.44 32.19 -4.18
CA TYR A 409 2.50 31.35 -5.37
C TYR A 409 2.45 32.14 -6.68
N CYS A 410 2.83 31.48 -7.77
CA CYS A 410 2.61 31.93 -9.15
C CYS A 410 2.12 30.74 -9.98
N MET A 411 1.30 31.00 -11.00
CA MET A 411 0.93 30.02 -12.03
C MET A 411 1.37 30.53 -13.40
N HIS A 412 2.10 29.72 -14.15
CA HIS A 412 2.62 30.11 -15.47
C HIS A 412 2.77 28.88 -16.37
N GLU A 413 2.23 28.97 -17.60
CA GLU A 413 2.31 27.92 -18.63
C GLU A 413 1.90 26.48 -18.19
N GLY A 414 1.01 26.38 -17.20
CA GLY A 414 0.54 25.10 -16.65
C GLY A 414 1.37 24.55 -15.48
N ASP A 415 2.49 25.21 -15.14
CA ASP A 415 3.25 24.96 -13.92
C ASP A 415 2.78 25.88 -12.77
N THR A 416 2.84 25.36 -11.54
CA THR A 416 2.73 26.18 -10.32
C THR A 416 4.09 26.34 -9.67
N TYR A 417 4.37 27.54 -9.18
CA TYR A 417 5.54 27.88 -8.40
C TYR A 417 5.06 28.24 -6.99
N LEU A 418 5.50 27.49 -5.98
CA LEU A 418 5.20 27.75 -4.57
C LEU A 418 6.39 28.43 -3.90
N VAL A 419 6.13 29.52 -3.17
CA VAL A 419 7.16 30.39 -2.58
C VAL A 419 7.13 30.25 -1.06
N TYR A 420 8.13 29.56 -0.52
CA TYR A 420 8.31 29.32 0.91
C TYR A 420 9.36 30.27 1.50
N GLU A 421 9.34 30.43 2.82
CA GLU A 421 10.53 30.89 3.54
C GLU A 421 11.77 30.01 3.21
N PHE A 422 12.94 30.63 3.10
CA PHE A 422 14.19 29.91 2.88
C PHE A 422 14.68 29.27 4.19
N MET A 423 15.39 28.14 4.07
CA MET A 423 15.94 27.38 5.20
C MET A 423 17.45 27.28 4.99
N GLU A 424 18.21 28.11 5.70
CA GLU A 424 19.63 28.35 5.45
C GLU A 424 20.49 27.09 5.57
N ASN A 425 20.11 26.19 6.46
CA ASN A 425 20.88 24.98 6.77
C ASN A 425 20.35 23.73 6.05
N GLY A 426 19.46 23.85 5.05
CA GLY A 426 19.02 22.72 4.23
C GLY A 426 18.13 21.72 5.00
N SER A 427 18.23 20.43 4.68
CA SER A 427 17.44 19.37 5.34
C SER A 427 18.25 18.57 6.37
N LEU A 428 17.57 18.02 7.37
CA LEU A 428 18.19 17.17 8.40
C LEU A 428 18.92 15.97 7.79
N SER A 429 18.42 15.40 6.70
CA SER A 429 19.08 14.34 5.94
C SER A 429 20.48 14.74 5.47
N ASP A 430 20.68 16.01 5.08
CA ASP A 430 21.96 16.50 4.57
C ASP A 430 23.00 16.65 5.71
N TRP A 431 22.53 16.86 6.95
CA TRP A 431 23.38 16.91 8.15
C TRP A 431 23.78 15.54 8.70
N LEU A 432 22.93 14.53 8.52
CA LEU A 432 23.14 13.18 9.03
C LEU A 432 23.88 12.25 8.04
N HIS A 433 23.53 12.29 6.75
CA HIS A 433 23.87 11.20 5.81
C HIS A 433 24.83 11.57 4.68
N GLU A 434 25.07 12.85 4.39
CA GLU A 434 25.97 13.22 3.28
C GLU A 434 27.44 12.88 3.57
N ASP A 435 28.06 12.15 2.65
CA ASP A 435 29.41 11.62 2.76
C ASP A 435 30.44 12.74 2.54
N LYS A 436 30.79 13.43 3.65
CA LYS A 436 31.67 14.61 3.74
C LYS A 436 33.14 14.25 3.43
N THR A 437 33.38 13.89 2.17
CA THR A 437 34.70 13.68 1.54
C THR A 437 35.39 15.00 1.15
N CYS A 438 34.68 16.13 1.25
CA CYS A 438 35.24 17.47 1.08
C CYS A 438 36.07 17.90 2.29
N GLU A 439 37.25 18.47 2.05
CA GLU A 439 38.28 18.79 3.06
C GLU A 439 37.91 19.94 4.03
N THR A 440 36.66 20.43 4.02
CA THR A 440 36.16 21.43 4.97
C THR A 440 35.42 20.75 6.12
N PRO A 441 35.74 21.08 7.39
CA PRO A 441 35.03 20.53 8.54
C PRO A 441 33.64 21.16 8.66
N VAL A 442 32.69 20.67 7.85
CA VAL A 442 31.27 21.01 8.00
C VAL A 442 30.82 20.53 9.37
N ALA A 443 30.30 21.45 10.18
CA ALA A 443 29.80 21.17 11.52
C ALA A 443 28.87 19.93 11.53
N ARG A 444 28.93 19.17 12.62
CA ARG A 444 28.05 18.03 12.86
C ARG A 444 27.09 18.37 13.99
N LEU A 445 25.89 17.82 13.96
CA LEU A 445 24.91 18.01 15.01
C LEU A 445 25.37 17.30 16.29
N GLY A 446 25.70 18.06 17.32
CA GLY A 446 25.99 17.55 18.67
C GLY A 446 24.73 17.09 19.40
N TRP A 447 24.89 16.38 20.52
CA TRP A 447 23.77 15.76 21.26
C TRP A 447 22.61 16.72 21.52
N LYS A 448 22.90 17.88 22.13
CA LYS A 448 21.86 18.88 22.49
C LYS A 448 21.08 19.38 21.26
N GLN A 449 21.74 19.56 20.11
CA GLN A 449 21.11 19.98 18.86
C GLN A 449 20.19 18.88 18.29
N ARG A 450 20.60 17.61 18.34
CA ARG A 450 19.76 16.50 17.87
C ARG A 450 18.50 16.32 18.72
N VAL A 451 18.61 16.52 20.03
CA VAL A 451 17.45 16.49 20.95
C VAL A 451 16.54 17.70 20.72
N GLN A 452 17.09 18.89 20.48
CA GLN A 452 16.30 20.08 20.10
C GLN A 452 15.53 19.85 18.80
N ILE A 453 16.18 19.32 17.76
CA ILE A 453 15.55 19.01 16.47
C ILE A 453 14.43 17.96 16.64
N ALA A 454 14.62 16.94 17.50
CA ALA A 454 13.55 16.00 17.82
C ALA A 454 12.36 16.69 18.53
N TYR A 455 12.64 17.53 19.52
CA TYR A 455 11.61 18.31 20.23
C TYR A 455 10.82 19.21 19.27
N ASP A 456 11.50 19.96 18.42
CA ASP A 456 10.93 20.87 17.42
C ASP A 456 9.96 20.14 16.47
N VAL A 457 10.38 18.99 15.93
CA VAL A 457 9.54 18.17 15.05
C VAL A 457 8.35 17.57 15.81
N ALA A 458 8.55 17.15 17.06
CA ALA A 458 7.47 16.64 17.90
C ALA A 458 6.43 17.72 18.22
N ASP A 459 6.85 18.96 18.45
CA ASP A 459 5.95 20.11 18.68
C ASP A 459 5.13 20.43 17.43
N GLY A 460 5.79 20.49 16.26
CA GLY A 460 5.13 20.67 14.97
C GLY A 460 4.08 19.60 14.66
N LEU A 461 4.39 18.32 14.90
CA LEU A 461 3.43 17.22 14.73
C LEU A 461 2.31 17.25 15.79
N ASN A 462 2.63 17.55 17.04
CA ASN A 462 1.65 17.69 18.12
C ASN A 462 0.63 18.79 17.80
N TYR A 463 1.09 19.93 17.26
CA TYR A 463 0.21 20.97 16.73
C TYR A 463 -0.70 20.45 15.60
N LEU A 464 -0.14 19.78 14.58
CA LEU A 464 -0.90 19.24 13.45
C LEU A 464 -1.96 18.20 13.86
N HIS A 465 -1.67 17.38 14.87
CA HIS A 465 -2.53 16.28 15.31
C HIS A 465 -3.61 16.69 16.32
N ASN A 466 -3.29 17.61 17.23
CA ASN A 466 -4.12 17.89 18.41
C ASN A 466 -4.67 19.33 18.47
N TYR A 467 -4.09 20.28 17.73
CA TYR A 467 -4.45 21.71 17.81
C TYR A 467 -4.94 22.31 16.50
N ALA A 468 -4.61 21.70 15.36
CA ALA A 468 -5.27 22.00 14.09
C ALA A 468 -6.66 21.33 14.05
N ASN A 469 -7.65 22.03 13.46
CA ASN A 469 -9.01 21.52 13.32
C ASN A 469 -9.50 21.65 11.87
N PRO A 470 -9.79 20.54 11.16
CA PRO A 470 -9.57 19.15 11.58
C PRO A 470 -8.06 18.81 11.72
N ALA A 471 -7.75 17.69 12.36
CA ALA A 471 -6.38 17.21 12.51
C ALA A 471 -5.75 16.89 11.14
N TYR A 472 -4.45 17.14 10.97
CA TYR A 472 -3.72 16.85 9.73
C TYR A 472 -2.70 15.73 9.92
N VAL A 473 -2.72 14.73 9.05
CA VAL A 473 -1.69 13.69 8.97
C VAL A 473 -0.76 14.01 7.79
N HIS A 474 0.54 14.11 8.04
CA HIS A 474 1.57 14.53 7.09
C HIS A 474 1.87 13.47 6.01
N LYS A 475 1.89 12.19 6.41
CA LYS A 475 2.07 10.99 5.55
C LYS A 475 3.41 10.81 4.84
N ASP A 476 4.24 11.85 4.69
CA ASP A 476 5.61 11.74 4.16
C ASP A 476 6.63 12.39 5.10
N LEU A 477 6.51 12.17 6.42
CA LEU A 477 7.52 12.66 7.35
C LEU A 477 8.82 11.84 7.20
N LYS A 478 9.95 12.53 7.05
CA LYS A 478 11.29 11.94 6.89
C LYS A 478 12.37 13.02 7.11
N SER A 479 13.62 12.60 7.36
CA SER A 479 14.76 13.52 7.55
C SER A 479 14.98 14.52 6.40
N SER A 480 14.65 14.17 5.15
CA SER A 480 14.75 15.10 4.00
C SER A 480 13.58 16.08 3.85
N ASN A 481 12.48 15.88 4.59
CA ASN A 481 11.34 16.80 4.68
C ASN A 481 11.34 17.60 5.99
N ILE A 482 12.39 17.48 6.81
CA ILE A 482 12.65 18.31 7.99
C ILE A 482 13.75 19.29 7.62
N LEU A 483 13.44 20.57 7.61
CA LEU A 483 14.35 21.64 7.20
C LEU A 483 14.85 22.43 8.41
N LEU A 484 16.07 22.97 8.32
CA LEU A 484 16.73 23.72 9.39
C LEU A 484 16.93 25.18 8.98
N ASN A 485 16.43 26.12 9.79
CA ASN A 485 16.69 27.55 9.60
C ASN A 485 18.13 27.92 10.03
N GLY A 486 18.52 29.19 9.90
CA GLY A 486 19.82 29.72 10.32
C GLY A 486 20.23 29.40 11.77
N ASP A 487 19.27 29.29 12.69
CA ASP A 487 19.49 28.97 14.12
C ASP A 487 19.45 27.46 14.42
N LEU A 488 19.36 26.61 13.39
CA LEU A 488 19.17 25.15 13.47
C LEU A 488 17.84 24.70 14.12
N VAL A 489 16.83 25.59 14.17
CA VAL A 489 15.45 25.25 14.54
C VAL A 489 14.83 24.44 13.41
N ALA A 490 14.22 23.30 13.76
CA ALA A 490 13.64 22.40 12.78
C ALA A 490 12.20 22.75 12.41
N LYS A 491 11.89 22.67 11.10
CA LYS A 491 10.54 22.83 10.55
C LYS A 491 10.14 21.67 9.64
N ILE A 492 8.91 21.21 9.78
CA ILE A 492 8.29 20.20 8.91
C ILE A 492 7.91 20.85 7.58
N ALA A 493 8.23 20.19 6.46
CA ALA A 493 7.97 20.67 5.10
C ALA A 493 7.40 19.57 4.19
N ASN A 494 6.93 19.98 3.00
CA ASN A 494 6.38 19.13 1.94
C ASN A 494 5.04 18.45 2.28
N PHE A 495 4.00 19.28 2.47
CA PHE A 495 2.62 18.86 2.79
C PHE A 495 1.84 18.32 1.57
N GLY A 496 2.51 18.05 0.45
CA GLY A 496 1.87 17.56 -0.79
C GLY A 496 1.05 16.28 -0.63
N LEU A 497 1.48 15.36 0.25
CA LEU A 497 0.79 14.10 0.54
C LEU A 497 -0.09 14.14 1.81
N ALA A 498 -0.12 15.28 2.51
CA ALA A 498 -0.86 15.43 3.76
C ALA A 498 -2.38 15.46 3.51
N ARG A 499 -3.17 15.11 4.52
CA ARG A 499 -4.64 15.17 4.48
C ARG A 499 -5.24 15.43 5.86
N THR A 500 -6.48 15.90 5.87
CA THR A 500 -7.29 15.97 7.09
C THR A 500 -7.69 14.57 7.56
N VAL A 501 -7.91 14.44 8.87
CA VAL A 501 -8.61 13.34 9.53
C VAL A 501 -9.71 13.95 10.38
N ASP A 502 -10.96 13.58 10.07
CA ASP A 502 -12.14 14.11 10.73
C ASP A 502 -12.36 13.38 12.06
N ASN A 503 -11.94 14.00 13.16
CA ASN A 503 -12.35 13.61 14.50
C ASN A 503 -13.82 14.01 14.67
N LYS A 504 -14.76 13.09 14.40
CA LYS A 504 -16.18 13.30 14.67
C LYS A 504 -16.46 13.30 16.18
N GLU A 505 -16.28 14.45 16.83
CA GLU A 505 -16.94 14.71 18.10
C GLU A 505 -18.46 14.85 17.86
N GLY A 506 -19.26 13.83 18.22
CA GLY A 506 -20.72 14.01 18.28
C GLY A 506 -21.63 12.77 18.17
N GLU A 507 -21.17 11.63 17.65
CA GLU A 507 -22.02 10.44 17.46
C GLU A 507 -21.33 9.18 17.98
N GLU A 508 -21.73 8.77 19.20
CA GLU A 508 -21.51 7.49 19.91
C GLU A 508 -20.08 6.90 19.94
N GLU A 509 -19.54 6.79 21.16
CA GLU A 509 -18.19 6.30 21.48
C GLU A 509 -18.01 4.78 21.25
N GLU A 510 -18.02 4.31 19.99
CA GLU A 510 -17.58 2.96 19.63
C GLU A 510 -16.95 2.95 18.21
N GLU A 511 -15.69 2.52 18.12
CA GLU A 511 -14.75 2.60 16.98
C GLU A 511 -14.16 4.01 16.66
N GLU A 512 -12.86 4.18 16.95
CA GLU A 512 -12.04 5.27 16.39
C GLU A 512 -12.14 5.25 14.86
N GLY A 513 -12.67 6.31 14.25
CA GLY A 513 -12.95 6.37 12.80
C GLY A 513 -11.70 6.36 11.91
N LEU A 514 -11.07 5.19 11.75
CA LEU A 514 -9.87 4.98 10.95
C LEU A 514 -10.10 5.43 9.50
N GLN A 515 -9.45 6.52 9.09
CA GLN A 515 -9.57 6.99 7.71
C GLN A 515 -8.72 6.13 6.77
N LEU A 516 -9.37 5.37 5.91
CA LEU A 516 -8.71 4.40 5.03
C LEU A 516 -8.44 5.00 3.64
N THR A 517 -7.37 4.58 2.98
CA THR A 517 -7.04 4.97 1.61
C THR A 517 -6.57 3.78 0.77
N ARG A 518 -7.04 3.71 -0.47
CA ARG A 518 -6.46 2.82 -1.50
C ARG A 518 -5.05 3.28 -1.93
N HIS A 519 -4.85 4.60 -2.00
CA HIS A 519 -3.57 5.20 -2.38
C HIS A 519 -2.60 5.22 -1.18
N VAL A 520 -1.82 4.15 -1.04
CA VAL A 520 -0.61 4.12 -0.22
C VAL A 520 0.49 4.86 -0.97
N VAL A 521 0.93 6.00 -0.42
CA VAL A 521 1.97 6.88 -0.98
C VAL A 521 2.76 7.52 0.17
N GLY A 522 4.09 7.42 0.10
CA GLY A 522 5.02 7.88 1.11
C GLY A 522 6.41 7.30 0.86
N THR A 523 7.37 7.60 1.74
CA THR A 523 8.76 7.14 1.57
C THR A 523 9.02 5.80 2.26
N GLN A 524 9.61 4.85 1.53
CA GLN A 524 10.00 3.54 2.05
C GLN A 524 10.96 3.69 3.25
N GLY A 525 10.80 2.83 4.26
CA GLY A 525 11.52 2.93 5.55
C GLY A 525 10.80 3.77 6.60
N TYR A 526 9.94 4.73 6.20
CA TYR A 526 9.17 5.59 7.10
C TYR A 526 7.68 5.24 7.16
N MET A 527 7.16 4.53 6.16
CA MET A 527 5.75 4.12 6.12
C MET A 527 5.45 3.06 7.20
N ALA A 528 4.41 3.32 7.99
CA ALA A 528 3.94 2.43 9.04
C ALA A 528 3.32 1.13 8.48
N PRO A 529 3.42 -0.01 9.19
CA PRO A 529 2.96 -1.31 8.69
C PRO A 529 1.48 -1.32 8.33
N GLU A 530 0.60 -0.77 9.18
CA GLU A 530 -0.84 -0.68 8.92
C GLU A 530 -1.19 0.19 7.70
N TYR A 531 -0.33 1.16 7.37
CA TYR A 531 -0.52 2.01 6.21
C TYR A 531 -0.14 1.26 4.92
N ILE A 532 0.94 0.49 4.95
CA ILE A 532 1.37 -0.38 3.84
C ILE A 532 0.38 -1.52 3.63
N GLU A 533 -0.01 -2.20 4.71
CA GLU A 533 -0.83 -3.40 4.68
C GLU A 533 -2.30 -3.10 4.43
N ASN A 534 -2.87 -2.10 5.12
CA ASN A 534 -4.33 -1.88 5.17
C ASN A 534 -4.76 -0.48 4.69
N GLY A 535 -3.81 0.40 4.35
CA GLY A 535 -4.11 1.77 3.95
C GLY A 535 -4.68 2.65 5.07
N VAL A 536 -4.46 2.28 6.34
CA VAL A 536 -4.95 3.04 7.51
C VAL A 536 -4.19 4.36 7.62
N VAL A 537 -4.92 5.48 7.65
CA VAL A 537 -4.39 6.82 7.91
C VAL A 537 -4.93 7.31 9.25
N THR A 538 -4.03 7.48 10.21
CA THR A 538 -4.27 8.11 11.49
C THR A 538 -3.04 8.96 11.86
N PRO A 539 -3.14 9.85 12.87
CA PRO A 539 -1.98 10.50 13.47
C PRO A 539 -0.83 9.53 13.84
N LYS A 540 -1.14 8.27 14.19
CA LYS A 540 -0.17 7.22 14.54
C LYS A 540 0.77 6.81 13.39
N LEU A 541 0.41 7.14 12.13
CA LEU A 541 1.26 6.96 10.96
C LEU A 541 2.48 7.90 11.02
N ASP A 542 2.25 9.19 11.31
CA ASP A 542 3.33 10.16 11.48
C ASP A 542 4.14 9.88 12.76
N VAL A 543 3.50 9.37 13.83
CA VAL A 543 4.21 8.89 15.04
C VAL A 543 5.25 7.83 14.68
N PHE A 544 4.89 6.84 13.86
CA PHE A 544 5.82 5.81 13.39
C PHE A 544 6.96 6.41 12.58
N ALA A 545 6.65 7.26 11.59
CA ALA A 545 7.66 7.93 10.76
C ALA A 545 8.61 8.79 11.61
N PHE A 546 8.10 9.47 12.63
CA PHE A 546 8.90 10.25 13.57
C PHE A 546 9.77 9.37 14.49
N GLY A 547 9.26 8.19 14.87
CA GLY A 547 10.06 7.14 15.50
C GLY A 547 11.29 6.77 14.67
N VAL A 548 11.15 6.62 13.36
CA VAL A 548 12.28 6.38 12.44
C VAL A 548 13.25 7.57 12.43
N VAL A 549 12.76 8.81 12.34
CA VAL A 549 13.60 10.02 12.41
C VAL A 549 14.40 10.11 13.72
N MET A 550 13.80 9.74 14.86
CA MET A 550 14.55 9.67 16.13
C MET A 550 15.65 8.61 16.10
N LEU A 551 15.47 7.50 15.39
CA LEU A 551 16.54 6.51 15.19
C LEU A 551 17.65 7.02 14.27
N GLU A 552 17.32 7.79 13.21
CA GLU A 552 18.33 8.47 12.38
C GLU A 552 19.14 9.47 13.22
N LEU A 553 18.46 10.30 14.03
CA LEU A 553 19.11 11.26 14.95
C LEU A 553 20.04 10.57 15.96
N LEU A 554 19.62 9.44 16.53
CA LEU A 554 20.43 8.68 17.47
C LEU A 554 21.66 8.03 16.81
N SER A 555 21.51 7.47 15.61
CA SER A 555 22.49 6.56 15.01
C SER A 555 23.33 7.12 13.86
N GLY A 556 22.91 8.22 13.22
CA GLY A 556 23.53 8.75 12.01
C GLY A 556 23.40 7.82 10.79
N LYS A 557 22.43 6.91 10.80
CA LYS A 557 22.20 5.91 9.73
C LYS A 557 20.92 6.24 8.97
N GLU A 558 20.92 5.99 7.66
CA GLU A 558 19.72 6.10 6.83
C GLU A 558 18.61 5.15 7.29
N ALA A 559 17.35 5.56 7.11
CA ALA A 559 16.17 4.75 7.43
C ALA A 559 16.12 3.38 6.72
N THR A 560 16.78 3.23 5.56
CA THR A 560 16.94 1.95 4.84
C THR A 560 18.37 1.77 4.38
N THR A 561 19.07 0.74 4.86
CA THR A 561 20.42 0.40 4.38
C THR A 561 20.36 -0.64 3.26
N SER A 562 20.96 -0.35 2.11
CA SER A 562 21.14 -1.35 1.04
C SER A 562 22.13 -2.44 1.47
N ILE A 563 21.68 -3.70 1.50
CA ILE A 563 22.50 -4.86 1.85
C ILE A 563 22.64 -5.82 0.67
N ASN A 564 23.85 -6.34 0.48
CA ASN A 564 24.19 -7.27 -0.61
C ASN A 564 24.21 -8.70 -0.08
N PHE A 565 23.15 -9.46 -0.32
CA PHE A 565 23.13 -10.90 -0.05
C PHE A 565 23.79 -11.66 -1.20
N ILE A 566 24.67 -12.61 -0.89
CA ILE A 566 25.17 -13.57 -1.88
C ILE A 566 24.18 -14.74 -1.90
N GLY A 567 23.43 -14.88 -2.99
CA GLY A 567 22.52 -16.00 -3.20
C GLY A 567 23.26 -17.33 -3.37
N ASN A 568 22.55 -18.45 -3.18
CA ASN A 568 23.11 -19.79 -3.36
C ASN A 568 23.59 -20.09 -4.80
N ASP A 569 23.22 -19.25 -5.78
CA ASP A 569 23.71 -19.29 -7.16
C ASP A 569 24.93 -18.37 -7.41
N GLY A 570 25.48 -17.78 -6.34
CA GLY A 570 26.62 -16.85 -6.39
C GLY A 570 26.27 -15.44 -6.85
N LYS A 571 24.99 -15.12 -7.12
CA LYS A 571 24.58 -13.76 -7.52
C LYS A 571 24.33 -12.87 -6.31
N THR A 572 24.73 -11.61 -6.44
CA THR A 572 24.41 -10.59 -5.44
C THR A 572 22.97 -10.12 -5.58
N VAL A 573 22.13 -10.45 -4.60
CA VAL A 573 20.77 -9.92 -4.44
C VAL A 573 20.85 -8.70 -3.52
N LYS A 574 20.43 -7.53 -4.03
CA LYS A 574 20.24 -6.35 -3.19
C LYS A 574 18.96 -6.50 -2.39
N GLY A 575 19.08 -6.57 -1.07
CA GLY A 575 17.98 -6.33 -0.13
C GLY A 575 18.13 -4.95 0.52
N GLU A 576 17.12 -4.54 1.27
CA GLU A 576 17.15 -3.34 2.11
C GLU A 576 16.80 -3.72 3.54
N LEU A 577 17.59 -3.25 4.51
CA LEU A 577 17.30 -3.40 5.93
C LEU A 577 16.73 -2.08 6.45
N SER A 578 15.52 -2.11 7.03
CA SER A 578 14.92 -0.93 7.65
C SER A 578 15.52 -0.68 9.05
N LEU A 579 15.91 0.57 9.33
CA LEU A 579 16.54 0.96 10.59
C LEU A 579 15.67 0.62 11.81
N PHE A 580 14.35 0.82 11.71
CA PHE A 580 13.40 0.52 12.80
C PHE A 580 13.39 -0.96 13.22
N ALA A 581 13.73 -1.89 12.32
CA ALA A 581 13.77 -3.32 12.66
C ALA A 581 14.94 -3.66 13.61
N SER A 582 15.97 -2.81 13.67
CA SER A 582 17.15 -3.03 14.52
C SER A 582 16.93 -2.66 15.99
N ILE A 583 16.00 -1.75 16.32
CA ILE A 583 15.92 -1.16 17.67
C ILE A 583 15.58 -2.18 18.77
N ASN A 584 14.79 -3.22 18.44
CA ASN A 584 14.50 -4.30 19.38
C ASN A 584 15.76 -5.09 19.75
N GLN A 585 16.66 -5.34 18.79
CA GLN A 585 17.93 -6.03 19.04
C GLN A 585 18.87 -5.21 19.93
N VAL A 586 18.81 -3.88 19.82
CA VAL A 586 19.57 -2.94 20.66
C VAL A 586 19.04 -2.93 22.11
N LEU A 587 17.72 -2.82 22.29
CA LEU A 587 17.09 -2.55 23.59
C LEU A 587 16.61 -3.78 24.38
N GLU A 588 16.68 -4.99 23.83
CA GLU A 588 16.24 -6.24 24.49
C GLU A 588 17.41 -7.20 24.80
N GLY A 589 17.21 -8.13 25.73
CA GLY A 589 18.22 -9.13 26.10
C GLY A 589 19.39 -8.57 26.92
N GLU A 590 20.55 -9.24 26.87
CA GLU A 590 21.75 -8.85 27.61
C GLU A 590 22.54 -7.72 26.92
N ASN A 591 23.42 -7.06 27.68
CA ASN A 591 24.37 -6.02 27.23
C ASN A 591 23.75 -4.83 26.47
N VAL A 592 22.49 -4.48 26.77
CA VAL A 592 21.77 -3.32 26.18
C VAL A 592 22.58 -2.02 26.23
N ARG A 593 23.33 -1.80 27.32
CA ARG A 593 24.22 -0.63 27.49
C ARG A 593 25.32 -0.53 26.42
N GLU A 594 25.90 -1.65 26.03
CA GLU A 594 26.99 -1.71 25.04
C GLU A 594 26.40 -1.62 23.63
N LYS A 595 25.35 -2.40 23.35
CA LYS A 595 24.64 -2.35 22.07
C LYS A 595 24.04 -0.98 21.76
N LEU A 596 23.60 -0.24 22.78
CA LEU A 596 23.18 1.15 22.59
C LEU A 596 24.35 2.04 22.20
N LYS A 597 25.51 1.94 22.86
CA LYS A 597 26.70 2.71 22.46
C LYS A 597 27.14 2.41 21.03
N ASP A 598 27.08 1.15 20.60
CA ASP A 598 27.37 0.71 19.23
C ASP A 598 26.31 1.15 18.22
N PHE A 599 25.08 1.41 18.68
CA PHE A 599 24.00 1.93 17.87
C PHE A 599 24.13 3.44 17.63
N ILE A 600 24.54 4.20 18.66
CA ILE A 600 24.69 5.67 18.63
C ILE A 600 25.76 6.10 17.62
N ASP A 601 25.51 7.24 16.97
CA ASP A 601 26.38 7.87 15.99
C ASP A 601 27.81 8.11 16.54
N PRO A 602 28.85 7.48 15.97
CA PRO A 602 30.24 7.67 16.40
C PRO A 602 30.73 9.13 16.31
N SER A 603 30.10 9.96 15.48
CA SER A 603 30.44 11.37 15.33
C SER A 603 30.08 12.23 16.54
N LEU A 604 29.26 11.72 17.47
CA LEU A 604 29.02 12.32 18.78
C LEU A 604 30.19 12.10 19.76
N ALA A 605 31.22 11.32 19.41
CA ALA A 605 32.47 11.16 20.18
C ALA A 605 32.32 10.75 21.67
N SER A 606 31.18 10.14 22.05
CA SER A 606 30.76 9.90 23.45
C SER A 606 30.34 11.13 24.26
N GLU A 607 30.22 12.30 23.63
CA GLU A 607 29.65 13.54 24.20
C GLU A 607 28.12 13.47 24.24
N TYR A 608 27.59 12.45 24.93
CA TYR A 608 26.15 12.32 25.19
C TYR A 608 25.86 11.62 26.53
N PRO A 609 24.82 12.06 27.27
CA PRO A 609 24.34 11.39 28.47
C PRO A 609 23.60 10.10 28.10
N LEU A 610 24.24 8.96 28.32
CA LEU A 610 23.76 7.63 27.94
C LEU A 610 22.32 7.32 28.41
N GLU A 611 21.93 7.73 29.61
CA GLU A 611 20.58 7.46 30.15
C GLU A 611 19.49 8.24 29.39
N LEU A 612 19.81 9.42 28.86
CA LEU A 612 18.90 10.19 28.01
C LEU A 612 18.87 9.63 26.58
N ALA A 613 20.01 9.15 26.07
CA ALA A 613 20.08 8.40 24.81
C ALA A 613 19.24 7.09 24.88
N PHE A 614 19.29 6.37 26.01
CA PHE A 614 18.45 5.21 26.26
C PHE A 614 16.96 5.59 26.32
N SER A 615 16.62 6.67 27.04
CA SER A 615 15.24 7.19 27.13
C SER A 615 14.68 7.57 25.76
N MET A 616 15.47 8.27 24.93
CA MET A 616 15.10 8.63 23.56
C MET A 616 14.98 7.40 22.65
N ALA A 617 15.86 6.40 22.81
CA ALA A 617 15.78 5.13 22.08
C ALA A 617 14.54 4.31 22.46
N GLN A 618 14.16 4.28 23.74
CA GLN A 618 12.92 3.65 24.21
C GLN A 618 11.68 4.36 23.63
N LEU A 619 11.67 5.70 23.61
CA LEU A 619 10.60 6.47 23.00
C LEU A 619 10.48 6.17 21.50
N ALA A 620 11.61 6.15 20.78
CA ALA A 620 11.65 5.78 19.37
C ALA A 620 11.15 4.35 19.11
N LYS A 621 11.54 3.38 19.94
CA LYS A 621 11.00 2.00 19.91
C LYS A 621 9.48 1.96 20.06
N SER A 622 8.93 2.71 21.02
CA SER A 622 7.48 2.79 21.23
C SER A 622 6.76 3.44 20.05
N CYS A 623 7.36 4.46 19.43
CA CYS A 623 6.82 5.08 18.22
C CYS A 623 6.79 4.12 17.02
N VAL A 624 7.83 3.29 16.83
CA VAL A 624 7.89 2.31 15.73
C VAL A 624 7.24 0.94 16.07
N ALA A 625 6.41 0.87 17.11
CA ALA A 625 5.69 -0.34 17.46
C ALA A 625 4.80 -0.80 16.29
N TYR A 626 4.76 -2.12 16.03
CA TYR A 626 3.97 -2.68 14.94
C TYR A 626 2.47 -2.43 15.15
N ASP A 627 1.98 -2.73 16.36
CA ASP A 627 0.60 -2.42 16.76
C ASP A 627 0.37 -0.91 16.93
N LEU A 628 -0.77 -0.44 16.42
CA LEU A 628 -1.25 0.94 16.49
C LEU A 628 -1.49 1.41 17.93
N SER A 629 -2.15 0.57 18.75
CA SER A 629 -2.56 0.95 20.11
C SER A 629 -1.37 1.09 21.06
N SER A 630 -0.30 0.34 20.77
CA SER A 630 0.97 0.36 21.49
C SER A 630 1.81 1.62 21.24
N ARG A 631 1.50 2.42 20.21
CA ARG A 631 2.21 3.67 19.93
C ARG A 631 1.70 4.79 20.84
N PRO A 632 2.58 5.67 21.36
CA PRO A 632 2.17 6.87 22.09
C PRO A 632 1.35 7.84 21.23
N THR A 633 0.71 8.85 21.83
CA THR A 633 0.21 10.02 21.08
C THR A 633 1.37 11.00 20.82
N MET A 634 1.24 11.90 19.84
CA MET A 634 2.26 12.94 19.66
C MET A 634 2.38 13.89 20.86
N PHE A 635 1.33 14.03 21.68
CA PHE A 635 1.40 14.76 22.94
C PHE A 635 2.34 14.05 23.94
N ASP A 636 2.22 12.73 24.11
CA ASP A 636 3.09 11.95 25.00
C ASP A 636 4.56 11.98 24.53
N VAL A 637 4.77 11.91 23.21
CA VAL A 637 6.08 12.01 22.57
C VAL A 637 6.72 13.38 22.81
N PHE A 638 5.96 14.45 22.55
CA PHE A 638 6.39 15.83 22.83
C PHE A 638 6.72 16.05 24.30
N ALA A 639 5.84 15.62 25.22
CA ALA A 639 6.06 15.75 26.66
C ALA A 639 7.27 14.94 27.16
N SER A 640 7.58 13.82 26.52
CA SER A 640 8.76 13.01 26.80
C SER A 640 10.04 13.67 26.28
N LEU A 641 10.03 14.16 25.05
CA LEU A 641 11.16 14.89 24.46
C LEU A 641 11.45 16.22 25.18
N SER A 642 10.43 16.92 25.67
CA SER A 642 10.59 18.12 26.51
C SER A 642 11.43 17.85 27.76
N LYS A 643 11.18 16.73 28.45
CA LYS A 643 11.96 16.29 29.62
C LYS A 643 13.39 15.90 29.25
N ILE A 644 13.56 15.18 28.13
CA ILE A 644 14.87 14.76 27.61
C ILE A 644 15.69 15.99 27.20
N LEU A 645 15.06 16.99 26.56
CA LEU A 645 15.68 18.26 26.19
C LEU A 645 16.13 19.05 27.41
N SER A 646 15.25 19.30 28.39
CA SER A 646 15.62 19.99 29.63
C SER A 646 16.82 19.33 30.30
N SER A 647 16.76 18.00 30.47
CA SER A 647 17.84 17.22 31.09
C SER A 647 19.14 17.24 30.26
N SER A 648 19.04 17.38 28.94
CA SER A 648 20.19 17.49 28.02
C SER A 648 20.81 18.88 28.02
N LEU A 649 20.03 19.93 28.26
CA LEU A 649 20.53 21.30 28.39
C LEU A 649 21.36 21.45 29.67
N ASP A 650 20.86 20.91 30.79
CA ASP A 650 21.50 20.91 32.11
C ASP A 650 22.76 20.01 32.20
N TRP A 651 22.94 19.09 31.25
CA TRP A 651 24.10 18.20 31.20
C TRP A 651 25.34 18.88 30.63
N ASP A 652 26.49 18.75 31.30
CA ASP A 652 27.81 19.22 30.85
C ASP A 652 28.72 17.98 30.63
N PRO A 653 29.51 17.89 29.53
CA PRO A 653 30.28 16.69 29.16
C PRO A 653 31.37 16.20 30.14
#